data_AF-A0A0P7B2X3-F1
#
_entry.id   AF-A0A0P7B2X3-F1
#
_cell.length_a   1.000
_cell.length_b   1.000
_cell.length_c   1.000
_cell.angle_alpha   90.00
_cell.angle_beta   90.00
_cell.angle_gamma   90.00
#
_symmetry.space_group_name_H-M   'P 1'
#
loop_
_entity.id
_entity.type
_entity.pdbx_description
1 polymer ?
#
loop_
_entity_poly.entity_id
_entity_poly.type
_entity_poly.pdbx_seq_one_letter_code
_entity_poly.pdbx_strand_id
1 'polypeptide(L)'
;MFVQSSCWWVAAALPLLLSSANAQTITVEGKTIPANESNVAPAADVPSDTSHTGFESIQLTDDVLSNLTDIKLSNVSLFYFDDDSVAEKRSASSQCKTLPGDLLYPSSLLWKVLDILSGGALIKTVPLGSACYDGEHYDESKCQFLIDNWNKSDTHIEDPSSVMSPLFEGATCEPQGAALGKNCTLGGFPSYSLNITNVAQIQLAINFARNLNLRLVVRNTGHDFLGKNTGEGALSIWTHNLKDIEVLSNYKAAGGRYKGPAFKLGAGVMVHELYEAAEREGFTAVGGECRTVGVAGGYAVGGGHSPVTPIHGLGSDQILSVDIVTPDGRFITADETQNKDLFWALRGGGPATWGVVTSITVKVHAKTVFSGMTWVTTTKAMNITDDTFWKAIEAYWRRYPEFSAAKSYGYCRMSGLEGGGYAWRGLPFMVPGMKLVDFKKLVQPLLDDWTALGVDPGVEFFEHDGLYDTWTKHFPTSVVGNAYARTGSRLLPKKNWEDPELLNKTIKTIRSIVEDGAFLVHYNINADEPENTAESSVNPAWRDVMMFNIIGLIWNAQTPETEVAALHEKLTNDLVQRLKDISPGAGGYLNEGDVMDPEFAQSFYGSNYERLLQIKKKIDPKDLFWAPTAVGSEGWHITGQEDYVVKQTGRLCRKS
;
A
#
# COMPACT_ATOMS: atom_id res chain seq x y z
N MET A 1 -28.35 46.80 58.88
CA MET A 1 -29.65 47.52 58.79
C MET A 1 -30.06 47.46 57.32
N PHE A 2 -31.13 46.71 56.99
CA PHE A 2 -32.05 46.83 55.82
C PHE A 2 -31.43 47.16 54.42
N VAL A 3 -31.67 46.49 53.28
CA VAL A 3 -32.88 45.89 52.68
C VAL A 3 -32.49 44.92 51.54
N GLN A 4 -33.35 43.93 51.32
CA GLN A 4 -33.41 42.88 50.30
C GLN A 4 -34.05 43.37 48.97
N SER A 5 -33.53 42.95 47.80
CA SER A 5 -34.20 42.86 46.47
C SER A 5 -33.11 42.66 45.40
N SER A 6 -33.18 41.88 44.32
CA SER A 6 -34.13 40.95 43.71
C SER A 6 -33.38 40.26 42.56
N CYS A 7 -33.57 38.97 42.32
CA CYS A 7 -33.59 38.46 40.94
C CYS A 7 -34.25 37.08 40.89
N TRP A 8 -35.34 37.02 40.13
CA TRP A 8 -36.17 35.87 39.91
C TRP A 8 -35.52 34.92 38.91
N TRP A 9 -35.52 33.63 39.26
CA TRP A 9 -35.33 32.54 38.31
C TRP A 9 -36.62 32.35 37.52
N VAL A 10 -36.55 32.48 36.20
CA VAL A 10 -37.53 31.88 35.28
C VAL A 10 -36.78 30.88 34.43
N ALA A 11 -36.76 29.63 34.90
CA ALA A 11 -36.40 28.48 34.08
C ALA A 11 -37.57 28.23 33.13
N ALA A 12 -37.44 28.64 31.88
CA ALA A 12 -38.32 28.18 30.81
C ALA A 12 -37.95 26.74 30.47
N ALA A 13 -38.78 25.81 30.93
CA ALA A 13 -38.72 24.41 30.54
C ALA A 13 -38.97 24.29 29.03
N LEU A 14 -37.93 23.92 28.26
CA LEU A 14 -38.14 23.35 26.93
C LEU A 14 -38.86 22.01 27.11
N PRO A 15 -39.95 21.74 26.39
CA PRO A 15 -40.56 20.43 26.40
C PRO A 15 -39.58 19.45 25.74
N LEU A 16 -39.16 18.45 26.51
CA LEU A 16 -38.61 17.19 26.02
C LEU A 16 -39.62 16.55 25.06
N LEU A 17 -39.54 16.88 23.78
CA LEU A 17 -39.96 16.01 22.70
C LEU A 17 -38.86 14.95 22.52
N LEU A 18 -38.73 14.05 23.50
CA LEU A 18 -38.21 12.70 23.28
C LEU A 18 -39.28 11.91 22.53
N SER A 19 -39.64 12.35 21.32
CA SER A 19 -40.37 11.51 20.38
C SER A 19 -39.38 10.49 19.86
N SER A 20 -39.55 9.19 20.17
CA SER A 20 -39.41 8.01 19.28
C SER A 20 -38.38 7.97 18.12
N ALA A 21 -37.38 8.84 18.06
CA ALA A 21 -36.58 9.18 16.87
C ALA A 21 -35.26 8.42 16.75
N ASN A 22 -35.08 7.34 17.51
CA ASN A 22 -33.88 6.51 17.49
C ASN A 22 -34.18 5.06 17.11
N ALA A 23 -35.18 4.82 16.27
CA ALA A 23 -35.35 3.51 15.62
C ALA A 23 -35.10 3.70 14.12
N GLN A 24 -34.24 2.86 13.54
CA GLN A 24 -34.15 2.77 12.08
C GLN A 24 -35.37 2.00 11.61
N THR A 25 -36.17 2.61 10.74
CA THR A 25 -37.48 2.10 10.37
C THR A 25 -37.68 2.09 8.86
N ILE A 26 -38.61 1.24 8.43
CA ILE A 26 -39.20 1.21 7.09
C ILE A 26 -40.72 1.34 7.21
N THR A 27 -41.39 1.64 6.10
CA THR A 27 -42.84 1.66 5.97
C THR A 27 -43.30 0.49 5.10
N VAL A 28 -44.08 -0.42 5.69
CA VAL A 28 -44.70 -1.57 5.01
C VAL A 28 -46.20 -1.49 5.21
N GLU A 29 -46.97 -1.47 4.12
CA GLU A 29 -48.45 -1.35 4.15
C GLU A 29 -48.95 -0.17 5.01
N GLY A 30 -48.22 0.96 4.97
CA GLY A 30 -48.55 2.16 5.74
C GLY A 30 -48.19 2.10 7.24
N LYS A 31 -47.58 1.01 7.72
CA LYS A 31 -47.08 0.89 9.10
C LYS A 31 -45.57 1.07 9.18
N THR A 32 -45.11 1.88 10.12
CA THR A 32 -43.70 2.03 10.46
C THR A 32 -43.23 0.87 11.33
N ILE A 33 -42.26 0.09 10.86
CA ILE A 33 -41.68 -1.06 11.58
C ILE A 33 -40.15 -0.94 11.64
N PRO A 34 -39.48 -1.60 12.62
CA PRO A 34 -38.02 -1.61 12.67
C PRO A 34 -37.40 -2.27 11.43
N ALA A 35 -36.38 -1.64 10.85
CA ALA A 35 -35.58 -2.19 9.77
C ALA A 35 -34.64 -3.27 10.31
N ASN A 36 -34.61 -4.45 9.67
CA ASN A 36 -33.72 -5.56 10.00
C ASN A 36 -33.54 -6.48 8.78
N GLU A 37 -32.71 -7.51 8.94
CA GLU A 37 -32.28 -8.43 7.90
C GLU A 37 -33.44 -9.28 7.33
N SER A 38 -34.56 -9.39 8.05
CA SER A 38 -35.75 -10.12 7.58
C SER A 38 -36.70 -9.29 6.72
N ASN A 39 -36.56 -7.96 6.71
CA ASN A 39 -37.48 -7.06 6.01
C ASN A 39 -36.80 -5.99 5.14
N VAL A 40 -35.47 -5.93 5.14
CA VAL A 40 -34.65 -5.12 4.23
C VAL A 40 -33.57 -6.01 3.64
N ALA A 41 -33.60 -6.17 2.31
CA ALA A 41 -32.58 -6.90 1.57
C ALA A 41 -31.28 -6.07 1.45
N PRO A 42 -30.13 -6.72 1.17
CA PRO A 42 -28.92 -6.01 0.79
C PRO A 42 -29.19 -5.04 -0.37
N ALA A 43 -28.59 -3.85 -0.33
CA ALA A 43 -28.76 -2.81 -1.33
C ALA A 43 -27.89 -3.08 -2.55
N ALA A 44 -28.30 -4.07 -3.35
CA ALA A 44 -27.60 -4.44 -4.56
C ALA A 44 -28.57 -4.98 -5.62
N ASP A 45 -28.18 -4.86 -6.88
CA ASP A 45 -28.87 -5.41 -8.05
C ASP A 45 -27.84 -5.90 -9.09
N VAL A 46 -28.32 -6.58 -10.12
CA VAL A 46 -27.54 -7.01 -11.29
C VAL A 46 -27.97 -6.20 -12.50
N PRO A 47 -27.27 -5.10 -12.84
CA PRO A 47 -27.72 -4.22 -13.91
C PRO A 47 -27.64 -4.91 -15.27
N SER A 48 -28.70 -4.76 -16.08
CA SER A 48 -28.89 -5.48 -17.34
C SER A 48 -27.90 -5.15 -18.46
N ASP A 49 -27.17 -4.03 -18.35
CA ASP A 49 -26.27 -3.50 -19.39
C ASP A 49 -24.77 -3.62 -19.03
N THR A 50 -24.41 -4.58 -18.18
CA THR A 50 -23.01 -4.72 -17.73
C THR A 50 -22.32 -5.89 -18.42
N SER A 51 -21.13 -5.65 -18.97
CA SER A 51 -20.22 -6.72 -19.40
C SER A 51 -19.42 -7.34 -18.24
N HIS A 52 -19.69 -6.89 -17.01
CA HIS A 52 -19.03 -7.34 -15.79
C HIS A 52 -19.66 -8.64 -15.29
N THR A 53 -18.84 -9.52 -14.72
CA THR A 53 -19.25 -10.83 -14.21
C THR A 53 -18.80 -11.02 -12.76
N GLY A 54 -19.31 -12.06 -12.09
CA GLY A 54 -18.88 -12.41 -10.73
C GLY A 54 -19.22 -11.32 -9.73
N PHE A 55 -18.26 -10.93 -8.88
CA PHE A 55 -18.49 -9.93 -7.85
C PHE A 55 -18.76 -8.52 -8.41
N GLU A 56 -18.38 -8.24 -9.66
CA GLU A 56 -18.57 -6.94 -10.31
C GLU A 56 -19.95 -6.75 -10.92
N SER A 57 -20.71 -7.83 -11.14
CA SER A 57 -22.09 -7.72 -11.63
C SER A 57 -23.07 -7.28 -10.54
N ILE A 58 -22.68 -7.35 -9.26
CA ILE A 58 -23.53 -6.99 -8.11
C ILE A 58 -23.20 -5.55 -7.71
N GLN A 59 -24.11 -4.62 -8.01
CA GLN A 59 -23.88 -3.18 -7.89
C GLN A 59 -25.02 -2.48 -7.14
N LEU A 60 -24.69 -1.40 -6.46
CA LEU A 60 -25.66 -0.42 -6.01
C LEU A 60 -26.07 0.43 -7.22
N THR A 61 -27.38 0.62 -7.43
CA THR A 61 -27.93 1.40 -8.54
C THR A 61 -28.87 2.48 -8.04
N ASP A 62 -29.18 3.46 -8.88
CA ASP A 62 -30.18 4.49 -8.56
C ASP A 62 -31.56 3.87 -8.31
N ASP A 63 -31.92 2.81 -9.02
CA ASP A 63 -33.19 2.07 -8.83
C ASP A 63 -33.26 1.38 -7.46
N VAL A 64 -32.15 0.77 -7.01
CA VAL A 64 -32.05 0.20 -5.65
C VAL A 64 -32.26 1.29 -4.61
N LEU A 65 -31.60 2.44 -4.77
CA LEU A 65 -31.75 3.57 -3.85
C LEU A 65 -33.16 4.16 -3.87
N SER A 66 -33.80 4.23 -5.04
CA SER A 66 -35.20 4.64 -5.19
C SER A 66 -36.13 3.70 -4.43
N ASN A 67 -35.97 2.39 -4.58
CA ASN A 67 -36.77 1.39 -3.87
C ASN A 67 -36.64 1.51 -2.34
N LEU A 68 -35.41 1.72 -1.84
CA LEU A 68 -35.17 1.95 -0.41
C LEU A 68 -35.83 3.26 0.09
N THR A 69 -35.88 4.27 -0.78
CA THR A 69 -36.55 5.55 -0.50
C THR A 69 -38.07 5.40 -0.47
N ASP A 70 -38.64 4.59 -1.36
CA ASP A 70 -40.07 4.33 -1.45
C ASP A 70 -40.61 3.60 -0.21
N ILE A 71 -39.82 2.67 0.34
CA ILE A 71 -40.13 2.05 1.64
C ILE A 71 -39.79 2.94 2.83
N LYS A 72 -39.40 4.21 2.59
CA LYS A 72 -39.04 5.21 3.60
C LYS A 72 -37.99 4.70 4.59
N LEU A 73 -36.95 4.03 4.08
CA LEU A 73 -35.84 3.62 4.93
C LEU A 73 -35.20 4.87 5.57
N SER A 74 -35.16 4.86 6.90
CA SER A 74 -34.54 5.94 7.67
C SER A 74 -33.07 6.13 7.26
N ASN A 75 -32.67 7.38 7.00
CA ASN A 75 -31.30 7.78 6.62
C ASN A 75 -30.78 7.20 5.28
N VAL A 76 -31.65 6.77 4.37
CA VAL A 76 -31.27 6.28 3.04
C VAL A 76 -30.37 7.25 2.26
N SER A 77 -30.53 8.56 2.46
CA SER A 77 -29.71 9.59 1.79
C SER A 77 -28.22 9.52 2.11
N LEU A 78 -27.81 8.82 3.16
CA LEU A 78 -26.39 8.58 3.45
C LEU A 78 -25.73 7.67 2.42
N PHE A 79 -26.51 6.93 1.63
CA PHE A 79 -26.02 5.97 0.65
C PHE A 79 -26.15 6.45 -0.80
N TYR A 80 -26.68 7.65 -1.02
CA TYR A 80 -26.81 8.22 -2.36
C TYR A 80 -25.45 8.53 -2.98
N PHE A 81 -25.36 8.33 -4.30
CA PHE A 81 -24.24 8.78 -5.12
C PHE A 81 -24.09 10.29 -5.07
N ASP A 82 -22.88 10.76 -5.42
CA ASP A 82 -22.61 12.19 -5.53
C ASP A 82 -23.05 12.72 -6.89
N ASP A 83 -24.36 12.79 -7.09
CA ASP A 83 -24.92 13.61 -8.16
C ASP A 83 -25.02 15.03 -7.61
N ASP A 84 -24.59 16.05 -8.37
CA ASP A 84 -24.38 17.47 -7.99
C ASP A 84 -25.54 18.19 -7.23
N SER A 85 -26.63 17.51 -6.84
CA SER A 85 -27.85 18.11 -6.29
C SER A 85 -28.56 17.45 -5.09
N VAL A 86 -28.09 16.33 -4.48
CA VAL A 86 -28.99 15.57 -3.56
C VAL A 86 -28.52 15.38 -2.10
N ALA A 87 -27.23 15.45 -1.77
CA ALA A 87 -26.77 15.16 -0.39
C ALA A 87 -26.27 16.41 0.38
N GLU A 88 -27.05 16.89 1.37
CA GLU A 88 -26.53 17.81 2.39
C GLU A 88 -25.48 17.08 3.26
N LYS A 89 -24.23 17.52 3.20
CA LYS A 89 -23.12 16.96 4.01
C LYS A 89 -23.43 17.13 5.50
N ARG A 90 -23.62 16.02 6.23
CA ARG A 90 -23.77 16.06 7.69
C ARG A 90 -22.40 16.23 8.35
N SER A 91 -21.94 17.48 8.50
CA SER A 91 -20.75 17.79 9.29
C SER A 91 -20.92 19.05 10.14
N ALA A 92 -20.42 19.01 11.37
CA ALA A 92 -20.35 20.13 12.30
C ALA A 92 -19.13 21.03 12.03
N SER A 93 -18.14 20.50 11.31
CA SER A 93 -16.92 21.20 10.92
C SER A 93 -16.49 20.77 9.52
N SER A 94 -16.29 21.72 8.61
CA SER A 94 -15.68 21.44 7.31
C SER A 94 -14.18 21.16 7.39
N GLN A 95 -13.57 21.34 8.57
CA GLN A 95 -12.12 21.31 8.76
C GLN A 95 -11.56 19.94 9.15
N CYS A 96 -12.32 19.09 9.85
CA CYS A 96 -11.81 17.78 10.30
C CYS A 96 -12.78 16.65 9.99
N LYS A 97 -12.25 15.43 9.81
CA LYS A 97 -13.05 14.20 9.73
C LYS A 97 -13.66 13.89 11.10
N THR A 98 -14.84 13.28 11.08
CA THR A 98 -15.57 12.84 12.28
C THR A 98 -14.87 11.60 12.88
N LEU A 99 -14.84 11.50 14.21
CA LEU A 99 -14.12 10.47 14.97
C LEU A 99 -14.99 9.94 16.13
N PRO A 100 -14.81 8.69 16.61
CA PRO A 100 -15.57 8.18 17.76
C PRO A 100 -15.59 9.15 18.95
N GLY A 101 -16.79 9.39 19.49
CA GLY A 101 -17.02 10.34 20.59
C GLY A 101 -17.52 11.72 20.15
N ASP A 102 -17.43 12.06 18.85
CA ASP A 102 -18.04 13.28 18.33
C ASP A 102 -19.57 13.21 18.32
N LEU A 103 -20.24 14.36 18.47
CA LEU A 103 -21.70 14.48 18.41
C LEU A 103 -22.30 13.93 17.10
N LEU A 104 -21.59 14.09 15.98
CA LEU A 104 -22.03 13.62 14.67
C LEU A 104 -21.42 12.28 14.25
N TYR A 105 -20.66 11.62 15.14
CA TYR A 105 -20.19 10.27 14.85
C TYR A 105 -21.38 9.31 14.75
N PRO A 106 -21.39 8.36 13.80
CA PRO A 106 -22.56 7.52 13.59
C PRO A 106 -22.87 6.67 14.82
N SER A 107 -24.13 6.67 15.23
CA SER A 107 -24.62 5.82 16.31
C SER A 107 -24.57 4.34 15.90
N SER A 108 -24.64 3.43 16.88
CA SER A 108 -24.70 1.98 16.63
C SER A 108 -25.83 1.58 15.68
N LEU A 109 -26.94 2.32 15.70
CA LEU A 109 -28.07 2.12 14.80
C LEU A 109 -27.75 2.50 13.36
N LEU A 110 -26.98 3.56 13.12
CA LEU A 110 -26.55 3.94 11.77
C LEU A 110 -25.55 2.92 11.19
N TRP A 111 -24.61 2.45 12.01
CA TRP A 111 -23.73 1.34 11.63
C TRP A 111 -24.52 0.08 11.28
N LYS A 112 -25.58 -0.23 12.04
CA LYS A 112 -26.47 -1.36 11.74
C LYS A 112 -27.17 -1.22 10.38
N VAL A 113 -27.54 -0.02 9.94
CA VAL A 113 -28.12 0.16 8.59
C VAL A 113 -27.10 -0.17 7.52
N LEU A 114 -25.86 0.32 7.64
CA LEU A 114 -24.79 -0.06 6.70
C LEU A 114 -24.58 -1.57 6.69
N ASP A 115 -24.59 -2.22 7.86
CA ASP A 115 -24.45 -3.67 7.97
C ASP A 115 -25.58 -4.42 7.22
N ILE A 116 -26.84 -4.06 7.46
CA ILE A 116 -28.00 -4.63 6.76
C ILE A 116 -27.89 -4.44 5.24
N LEU A 117 -27.65 -3.21 4.78
CA LEU A 117 -27.58 -2.90 3.34
C LEU A 117 -26.37 -3.56 2.67
N SER A 118 -25.28 -3.78 3.40
CA SER A 118 -24.11 -4.49 2.90
C SER A 118 -24.24 -6.02 2.90
N GLY A 119 -25.33 -6.55 3.50
CA GLY A 119 -25.55 -7.98 3.67
C GLY A 119 -24.69 -8.63 4.76
N GLY A 120 -24.45 -7.91 5.86
CA GLY A 120 -23.67 -8.43 6.99
C GLY A 120 -22.15 -8.29 6.82
N ALA A 121 -21.69 -7.39 5.96
CA ALA A 121 -20.26 -7.25 5.65
C ALA A 121 -19.50 -6.41 6.68
N LEU A 122 -20.18 -5.72 7.59
CA LEU A 122 -19.55 -4.80 8.53
C LEU A 122 -18.89 -5.56 9.68
N ILE A 123 -17.59 -5.31 9.86
CA ILE A 123 -16.78 -5.86 10.94
C ILE A 123 -16.41 -4.72 11.88
N LYS A 124 -16.78 -4.83 13.15
CA LYS A 124 -16.24 -3.98 14.20
C LYS A 124 -14.82 -4.43 14.51
N THR A 125 -13.87 -3.50 14.45
CA THR A 125 -12.46 -3.84 14.61
C THR A 125 -12.15 -4.40 16.00
N VAL A 126 -11.46 -5.53 16.01
CA VAL A 126 -10.78 -6.12 17.16
C VAL A 126 -9.33 -6.33 16.71
N PRO A 127 -8.35 -5.59 17.24
CA PRO A 127 -6.96 -5.71 16.81
C PRO A 127 -6.46 -7.15 16.93
N LEU A 128 -5.76 -7.66 15.92
CA LEU A 128 -5.28 -9.05 15.89
C LEU A 128 -4.56 -9.47 17.18
N GLY A 129 -3.71 -8.59 17.72
CA GLY A 129 -2.94 -8.85 18.93
C GLY A 129 -3.74 -8.85 20.24
N SER A 130 -5.03 -8.46 20.23
CA SER A 130 -5.87 -8.44 21.43
C SER A 130 -6.00 -9.82 22.09
N ALA A 131 -5.77 -10.89 21.32
CA ALA A 131 -5.68 -12.26 21.82
C ALA A 131 -4.66 -12.44 22.95
N CYS A 132 -3.63 -11.60 23.01
CA CYS A 132 -2.59 -11.65 24.04
C CYS A 132 -2.86 -10.82 25.29
N TYR A 133 -3.92 -10.01 25.31
CA TYR A 133 -4.19 -9.08 26.40
C TYR A 133 -5.39 -9.54 27.21
N ASP A 134 -5.33 -9.39 28.53
CA ASP A 134 -6.44 -9.71 29.42
C ASP A 134 -7.72 -8.96 28.99
N GLY A 135 -8.81 -9.71 28.79
CA GLY A 135 -10.09 -9.14 28.37
C GLY A 135 -11.02 -10.13 27.67
N GLU A 136 -12.08 -9.61 27.05
CA GLU A 136 -13.10 -10.40 26.34
C GLU A 136 -12.52 -11.23 25.18
N HIS A 137 -11.44 -10.76 24.56
CA HIS A 137 -10.83 -11.37 23.38
C HIS A 137 -9.56 -12.16 23.69
N TYR A 138 -9.18 -12.33 24.96
CA TYR A 138 -8.02 -13.12 25.34
C TYR A 138 -8.16 -14.58 24.87
N ASP A 139 -7.12 -15.08 24.21
CA ASP A 139 -7.00 -16.47 23.77
C ASP A 139 -5.53 -16.87 23.83
N GLU A 140 -5.17 -17.69 24.82
CA GLU A 140 -3.80 -18.13 25.08
C GLU A 140 -3.18 -18.86 23.87
N SER A 141 -3.95 -19.71 23.19
CA SER A 141 -3.45 -20.49 22.06
C SER A 141 -3.20 -19.60 20.84
N LYS A 142 -4.13 -18.68 20.57
CA LYS A 142 -3.97 -17.68 19.51
C LYS A 142 -2.83 -16.72 19.85
N CYS A 143 -2.69 -16.30 21.11
CA CYS A 143 -1.59 -15.44 21.53
C CYS A 143 -0.22 -16.09 21.26
N GLN A 144 -0.04 -17.35 21.67
CA GLN A 144 1.21 -18.06 21.43
C GLN A 144 1.50 -18.18 19.93
N PHE A 145 0.50 -18.52 19.12
CA PHE A 145 0.64 -18.54 17.67
C PHE A 145 1.09 -17.17 17.11
N LEU A 146 0.49 -16.08 17.59
CA LEU A 146 0.85 -14.73 17.15
C LEU A 146 2.28 -14.38 17.56
N ILE A 147 2.72 -14.69 18.78
CA ILE A 147 4.09 -14.45 19.23
C ILE A 147 5.11 -15.15 18.29
N ASP A 148 4.82 -16.39 17.91
CA ASP A 148 5.71 -17.21 17.09
C ASP A 148 5.70 -16.84 15.60
N ASN A 149 4.66 -16.13 15.13
CA ASN A 149 4.44 -15.87 13.71
C ASN A 149 4.23 -14.39 13.35
N TRP A 150 4.32 -13.46 14.31
CA TRP A 150 4.05 -12.02 14.10
C TRP A 150 4.90 -11.40 12.99
N ASN A 151 6.08 -11.96 12.71
CA ASN A 151 6.95 -11.44 11.67
C ASN A 151 6.69 -12.06 10.28
N LYS A 152 5.66 -12.89 10.14
CA LYS A 152 5.25 -13.53 8.88
C LYS A 152 4.06 -12.80 8.30
N SER A 153 4.12 -12.47 7.02
CA SER A 153 3.04 -11.75 6.36
C SER A 153 1.71 -12.49 6.34
N ASP A 154 1.73 -13.82 6.24
CA ASP A 154 0.50 -14.64 6.22
C ASP A 154 -0.33 -14.50 7.50
N THR A 155 0.30 -14.13 8.62
CA THR A 155 -0.38 -13.89 9.89
C THR A 155 -1.27 -12.65 9.86
N HIS A 156 -0.96 -11.65 9.02
CA HIS A 156 -1.65 -10.36 9.01
C HIS A 156 -2.72 -10.23 7.92
N ILE A 157 -2.55 -10.91 6.79
CA ILE A 157 -3.40 -10.71 5.60
C ILE A 157 -4.86 -11.11 5.81
N GLU A 158 -5.12 -12.07 6.70
CA GLU A 158 -6.46 -12.60 7.01
C GLU A 158 -7.23 -11.76 8.02
N ASP A 159 -6.57 -10.84 8.73
CA ASP A 159 -7.22 -9.95 9.69
C ASP A 159 -7.66 -8.66 8.99
N PRO A 160 -8.88 -8.14 9.18
CA PRO A 160 -9.39 -6.94 8.49
C PRO A 160 -8.77 -5.62 8.98
N SER A 161 -8.06 -5.64 10.11
CA SER A 161 -7.47 -4.44 10.72
C SER A 161 -5.93 -4.42 10.82
N SER A 162 -5.26 -5.57 10.89
CA SER A 162 -3.81 -5.65 11.08
C SER A 162 -2.95 -5.15 9.89
N VAL A 163 -1.99 -4.26 10.16
CA VAL A 163 -0.96 -3.86 9.16
C VAL A 163 0.42 -4.45 9.46
N MET A 164 1.25 -4.49 8.41
CA MET A 164 2.61 -5.05 8.46
C MET A 164 3.67 -4.04 8.89
N SER A 165 3.28 -2.78 9.12
CA SER A 165 4.09 -1.72 9.71
C SER A 165 3.37 -1.12 10.93
N PRO A 166 3.36 -1.82 12.10
CA PRO A 166 2.56 -1.42 13.26
C PRO A 166 2.96 -0.07 13.87
N LEU A 167 4.14 0.46 13.53
CA LEU A 167 4.59 1.82 13.87
C LEU A 167 3.50 2.86 13.57
N PHE A 168 2.85 2.75 12.41
CA PHE A 168 1.86 3.72 11.95
C PHE A 168 0.54 3.63 12.71
N GLU A 169 0.22 2.49 13.31
CA GLU A 169 -0.94 2.33 14.20
C GLU A 169 -0.63 2.76 15.64
N GLY A 170 0.61 3.18 15.91
CA GLY A 170 1.12 3.51 17.23
C GLY A 170 1.60 2.30 18.03
N ALA A 171 1.69 1.11 17.39
CA ALA A 171 2.11 -0.14 18.02
C ALA A 171 1.32 -0.45 19.31
N THR A 172 0.03 -0.13 19.31
CA THR A 172 -0.81 -0.10 20.52
C THR A 172 -1.34 -1.45 20.95
N CYS A 173 -1.20 -2.50 20.12
CA CYS A 173 -1.74 -3.83 20.42
C CYS A 173 -0.89 -4.95 19.79
N GLU A 174 0.44 -4.86 19.91
CA GLU A 174 1.36 -5.93 19.47
C GLU A 174 1.34 -7.09 20.48
N PRO A 175 1.32 -8.37 20.04
CA PRO A 175 1.38 -9.54 20.93
C PRO A 175 2.48 -9.46 22.00
N GLN A 176 3.67 -9.01 21.60
CA GLN A 176 4.85 -8.89 22.47
C GLN A 176 4.68 -7.78 23.52
N GLY A 177 3.80 -6.82 23.27
CA GLY A 177 3.50 -5.72 24.19
C GLY A 177 2.78 -6.18 25.46
N ALA A 178 2.00 -7.26 25.39
CA ALA A 178 1.28 -7.81 26.53
C ALA A 178 2.23 -8.27 27.65
N ALA A 179 3.31 -8.97 27.28
CA ALA A 179 4.34 -9.41 28.23
C ALA A 179 5.10 -8.24 28.90
N LEU A 180 5.04 -7.05 28.30
CA LEU A 180 5.61 -5.82 28.85
C LEU A 180 4.61 -5.00 29.70
N GLY A 181 3.41 -5.53 29.94
CA GLY A 181 2.36 -4.84 30.69
C GLY A 181 1.74 -3.65 29.97
N LYS A 182 1.86 -3.58 28.63
CA LYS A 182 1.18 -2.55 27.82
C LYS A 182 -0.33 -2.83 27.78
N ASN A 183 -1.11 -1.81 27.44
CA ASN A 183 -2.54 -1.95 27.17
C ASN A 183 -2.78 -2.12 25.66
N CYS A 184 -3.74 -2.95 25.28
CA CYS A 184 -4.25 -3.00 23.91
C CYS A 184 -5.31 -1.92 23.70
N THR A 185 -5.08 -1.01 22.75
CA THR A 185 -6.07 -0.01 22.33
C THR A 185 -6.16 0.05 20.81
N LEU A 186 -7.26 0.63 20.28
CA LEU A 186 -7.44 0.78 18.83
C LEU A 186 -6.40 1.69 18.19
N GLY A 187 -5.78 2.65 18.89
CA GLY A 187 -4.75 3.52 18.29
C GLY A 187 -5.10 4.01 16.88
N GLY A 188 -4.21 3.74 15.92
CA GLY A 188 -4.39 4.09 14.51
C GLY A 188 -5.17 3.07 13.68
N PHE A 189 -5.71 2.00 14.28
CA PHE A 189 -6.55 1.03 13.57
C PHE A 189 -7.89 1.67 13.17
N PRO A 190 -8.51 1.24 12.05
CA PRO A 190 -9.87 1.67 11.69
C PRO A 190 -10.87 1.21 12.75
N SER A 191 -11.96 1.96 12.96
CA SER A 191 -13.02 1.57 13.91
C SER A 191 -13.90 0.42 13.37
N TYR A 192 -14.13 0.44 12.06
CA TYR A 192 -14.91 -0.56 11.36
C TYR A 192 -14.24 -0.89 10.02
N SER A 193 -14.44 -2.11 9.55
CA SER A 193 -14.05 -2.54 8.21
C SER A 193 -15.25 -3.17 7.49
N LEU A 194 -15.34 -3.04 6.17
CA LEU A 194 -16.24 -3.87 5.37
C LEU A 194 -15.44 -4.98 4.69
N ASN A 195 -15.88 -6.22 4.89
CA ASN A 195 -15.40 -7.36 4.13
C ASN A 195 -16.03 -7.36 2.74
N ILE A 196 -15.26 -6.94 1.74
CA ILE A 196 -15.76 -6.75 0.39
C ILE A 196 -15.81 -8.08 -0.37
N THR A 197 -17.00 -8.41 -0.86
CA THR A 197 -17.27 -9.55 -1.74
C THR A 197 -18.02 -9.13 -3.02
N ASN A 198 -18.38 -7.85 -3.17
CA ASN A 198 -18.98 -7.28 -4.37
C ASN A 198 -18.85 -5.75 -4.46
N VAL A 199 -19.16 -5.19 -5.63
CA VAL A 199 -19.05 -3.76 -5.92
C VAL A 199 -20.05 -2.92 -5.11
N ALA A 200 -21.28 -3.39 -4.92
CA ALA A 200 -22.30 -2.66 -4.16
C ALA A 200 -21.82 -2.28 -2.74
N GLN A 201 -21.11 -3.18 -2.06
CA GLN A 201 -20.54 -2.93 -0.73
C GLN A 201 -19.50 -1.80 -0.73
N ILE A 202 -18.67 -1.71 -1.77
CA ILE A 202 -17.70 -0.61 -1.94
C ILE A 202 -18.45 0.71 -2.13
N GLN A 203 -19.47 0.73 -3.00
CA GLN A 203 -20.28 1.91 -3.27
C GLN A 203 -21.00 2.42 -2.01
N LEU A 204 -21.58 1.50 -1.22
CA LEU A 204 -22.20 1.81 0.06
C LEU A 204 -21.19 2.44 1.04
N ALA A 205 -19.99 1.88 1.17
CA ALA A 205 -18.96 2.40 2.07
C ALA A 205 -18.48 3.80 1.67
N ILE A 206 -18.24 4.03 0.38
CA ILE A 206 -17.83 5.33 -0.17
C ILE A 206 -18.90 6.39 0.11
N ASN A 207 -20.15 6.09 -0.25
CA ASN A 207 -21.26 7.04 -0.07
C ASN A 207 -21.49 7.33 1.42
N PHE A 208 -21.50 6.29 2.26
CA PHE A 208 -21.67 6.43 3.71
C PHE A 208 -20.58 7.29 4.34
N ALA A 209 -19.30 7.02 4.02
CA ALA A 209 -18.18 7.78 4.56
C ALA A 209 -18.18 9.23 4.08
N ARG A 210 -18.44 9.47 2.79
CA ARG A 210 -18.53 10.81 2.21
C ARG A 210 -19.61 11.65 2.88
N ASN A 211 -20.81 11.10 3.01
CA ASN A 211 -21.99 11.82 3.49
C ASN A 211 -21.97 12.07 5.01
N LEU A 212 -21.22 11.26 5.76
CA LEU A 212 -20.98 11.42 7.21
C LEU A 212 -19.63 12.07 7.56
N ASN A 213 -18.86 12.48 6.55
CA ASN A 213 -17.52 13.07 6.72
C ASN A 213 -16.57 12.18 7.54
N LEU A 214 -16.68 10.86 7.38
CA LEU A 214 -15.78 9.90 8.01
C LEU A 214 -14.44 9.88 7.27
N ARG A 215 -13.39 9.51 8.00
CA ARG A 215 -12.13 9.09 7.37
C ARG A 215 -12.37 7.75 6.67
N LEU A 216 -12.05 7.68 5.39
CA LEU A 216 -12.12 6.44 4.61
C LEU A 216 -10.70 5.92 4.38
N VAL A 217 -10.50 4.63 4.61
CA VAL A 217 -9.25 3.92 4.37
C VAL A 217 -9.52 2.78 3.42
N VAL A 218 -8.59 2.52 2.51
CA VAL A 218 -8.65 1.36 1.60
C VAL A 218 -7.53 0.42 1.99
N ARG A 219 -7.89 -0.83 2.28
CA ARG A 219 -6.93 -1.85 2.66
C ARG A 219 -7.08 -3.07 1.78
N ASN A 220 -5.95 -3.51 1.24
CA ASN A 220 -5.81 -4.83 0.64
C ASN A 220 -5.16 -5.80 1.65
N THR A 221 -3.83 -5.94 1.61
CA THR A 221 -3.11 -6.96 2.38
C THR A 221 -2.58 -6.47 3.73
N GLY A 222 -2.27 -5.18 3.86
CA GLY A 222 -1.61 -4.63 5.06
C GLY A 222 -0.14 -4.22 4.85
N HIS A 223 0.42 -4.46 3.67
CA HIS A 223 1.85 -4.29 3.33
C HIS A 223 2.43 -2.86 3.31
N ASP A 224 1.60 -1.81 3.39
CA ASP A 224 2.07 -0.45 3.13
C ASP A 224 3.13 0.04 4.13
N PHE A 225 4.27 0.53 3.62
CA PHE A 225 5.43 0.96 4.40
C PHE A 225 5.27 2.36 5.02
N LEU A 226 4.23 3.10 4.67
CA LEU A 226 4.03 4.52 5.00
C LEU A 226 2.72 4.76 5.78
N GLY A 227 1.99 3.69 6.14
CA GLY A 227 0.73 3.78 6.88
C GLY A 227 -0.46 4.29 6.04
N LYS A 228 -0.44 4.12 4.72
CA LYS A 228 -1.51 4.59 3.79
C LYS A 228 -2.78 3.75 3.84
N ASN A 229 -2.76 2.63 4.56
CA ASN A 229 -3.81 1.60 4.62
C ASN A 229 -4.45 1.46 6.01
N THR A 230 -4.23 2.43 6.90
CA THR A 230 -4.81 2.45 8.26
C THR A 230 -5.16 3.88 8.69
N GLY A 231 -5.83 4.03 9.82
CA GLY A 231 -6.32 5.33 10.29
C GLY A 231 -7.26 5.29 11.47
N GLU A 232 -6.95 6.05 12.51
CA GLU A 232 -7.83 6.20 13.68
C GLU A 232 -9.24 6.67 13.26
N GLY A 233 -10.26 6.02 13.83
CA GLY A 233 -11.66 6.38 13.62
C GLY A 233 -12.19 6.10 12.22
N ALA A 234 -11.39 5.50 11.33
CA ALA A 234 -11.77 5.30 9.94
C ALA A 234 -12.79 4.17 9.74
N LEU A 235 -13.52 4.27 8.62
CA LEU A 235 -14.12 3.12 7.95
C LEU A 235 -13.12 2.55 6.95
N SER A 236 -12.78 1.27 7.06
CA SER A 236 -11.88 0.57 6.15
C SER A 236 -12.67 -0.22 5.11
N ILE A 237 -12.28 -0.11 3.84
CA ILE A 237 -12.74 -0.96 2.75
C ILE A 237 -11.69 -2.06 2.57
N TRP A 238 -12.02 -3.29 2.96
CA TRP A 238 -11.09 -4.43 2.92
C TRP A 238 -11.31 -5.27 1.66
N THR A 239 -10.47 -5.03 0.64
CA THR A 239 -10.60 -5.63 -0.70
C THR A 239 -9.96 -7.00 -0.83
N HIS A 240 -9.40 -7.54 0.25
CA HIS A 240 -8.60 -8.77 0.25
C HIS A 240 -9.33 -9.97 -0.37
N ASN A 241 -10.64 -10.07 -0.19
CA ASN A 241 -11.44 -11.22 -0.61
C ASN A 241 -11.88 -11.18 -2.08
N LEU A 242 -11.50 -10.14 -2.84
CA LEU A 242 -11.71 -10.08 -4.29
C LEU A 242 -10.62 -10.88 -5.02
N LYS A 243 -10.77 -12.22 -5.03
CA LYS A 243 -9.72 -13.19 -5.43
C LYS A 243 -9.81 -13.73 -6.85
N ASP A 244 -10.79 -13.31 -7.65
CA ASP A 244 -10.98 -13.88 -8.99
C ASP A 244 -9.78 -13.61 -9.91
N ILE A 245 -9.37 -14.64 -10.66
CA ILE A 245 -8.37 -14.57 -11.74
C ILE A 245 -9.01 -15.14 -13.00
N GLU A 246 -9.29 -14.27 -13.98
CA GLU A 246 -9.85 -14.66 -15.27
C GLU A 246 -8.76 -14.69 -16.34
N VAL A 247 -8.68 -15.79 -17.09
CA VAL A 247 -7.73 -15.97 -18.19
C VAL A 247 -8.35 -15.50 -19.51
N LEU A 248 -7.76 -14.46 -20.10
CA LEU A 248 -8.24 -13.82 -21.33
C LEU A 248 -7.30 -14.14 -22.50
N SER A 249 -7.48 -15.29 -23.17
CA SER A 249 -6.51 -15.79 -24.17
C SER A 249 -6.32 -14.88 -25.40
N ASN A 250 -7.34 -14.08 -25.76
CA ASN A 250 -7.33 -13.22 -26.96
C ASN A 250 -7.81 -11.80 -26.64
N TYR A 251 -7.29 -11.20 -25.57
CA TYR A 251 -7.65 -9.85 -25.17
C TYR A 251 -7.22 -8.82 -26.23
N LYS A 252 -8.05 -7.80 -26.42
CA LYS A 252 -7.76 -6.65 -27.27
C LYS A 252 -7.98 -5.40 -26.44
N ALA A 253 -6.90 -4.67 -26.15
CA ALA A 253 -7.02 -3.42 -25.43
C ALA A 253 -7.81 -2.39 -26.25
N ALA A 254 -8.62 -1.57 -25.59
CA ALA A 254 -9.54 -0.65 -26.25
C ALA A 254 -8.83 0.35 -27.21
N GLY A 255 -7.60 0.76 -26.89
CA GLY A 255 -6.79 1.64 -27.75
C GLY A 255 -5.95 0.91 -28.82
N GLY A 256 -6.06 -0.41 -28.93
CA GLY A 256 -5.44 -1.20 -30.00
C GLY A 256 -3.94 -1.46 -29.86
N ARG A 257 -3.26 -0.89 -28.84
CA ARG A 257 -1.82 -1.08 -28.59
C ARG A 257 -1.44 -2.48 -28.13
N TYR A 258 -2.40 -3.26 -27.62
CA TYR A 258 -2.16 -4.62 -27.14
C TYR A 258 -3.20 -5.60 -27.67
N LYS A 259 -2.71 -6.74 -28.13
CA LYS A 259 -3.51 -7.92 -28.48
C LYS A 259 -2.74 -9.18 -28.08
N GLY A 260 -3.33 -10.00 -27.22
CA GLY A 260 -2.66 -11.18 -26.71
C GLY A 260 -3.32 -11.75 -25.45
N PRO A 261 -2.68 -12.74 -24.80
CA PRO A 261 -3.16 -13.30 -23.55
C PRO A 261 -3.02 -12.29 -22.40
N ALA A 262 -4.08 -12.10 -21.63
CA ALA A 262 -4.09 -11.24 -20.45
C ALA A 262 -4.75 -11.96 -19.27
N PHE A 263 -4.50 -11.50 -18.06
CA PHE A 263 -5.28 -11.90 -16.89
C PHE A 263 -6.08 -10.70 -16.37
N LYS A 264 -7.35 -10.92 -16.02
CA LYS A 264 -8.11 -9.98 -15.19
C LYS A 264 -8.05 -10.46 -13.75
N LEU A 265 -7.56 -9.59 -12.87
CA LEU A 265 -7.23 -9.89 -11.48
C LEU A 265 -8.12 -9.06 -10.56
N GLY A 266 -8.86 -9.72 -9.66
CA GLY A 266 -9.54 -9.05 -8.57
C GLY A 266 -8.56 -8.30 -7.66
N ALA A 267 -9.04 -7.24 -7.01
CA ALA A 267 -8.21 -6.35 -6.20
C ALA A 267 -7.42 -7.07 -5.09
N GLY A 268 -7.96 -8.18 -4.58
CA GLY A 268 -7.39 -8.99 -3.51
C GLY A 268 -6.31 -9.98 -3.96
N VAL A 269 -6.12 -10.20 -5.25
CA VAL A 269 -5.13 -11.16 -5.77
C VAL A 269 -3.71 -10.76 -5.36
N MET A 270 -2.99 -11.69 -4.75
CA MET A 270 -1.63 -11.56 -4.27
C MET A 270 -0.61 -12.14 -5.27
N VAL A 271 0.66 -11.81 -5.08
CA VAL A 271 1.76 -12.24 -5.96
C VAL A 271 1.84 -13.76 -6.12
N HIS A 272 1.74 -14.53 -5.03
CA HIS A 272 1.79 -15.99 -5.14
C HIS A 272 0.62 -16.55 -5.96
N GLU A 273 -0.60 -16.05 -5.75
CA GLU A 273 -1.79 -16.44 -6.52
C GLU A 273 -1.62 -16.13 -8.01
N LEU A 274 -1.07 -14.95 -8.34
CA LEU A 274 -0.75 -14.56 -9.71
C LEU A 274 0.29 -15.48 -10.35
N TYR A 275 1.40 -15.76 -9.66
CA TYR A 275 2.49 -16.57 -10.21
C TYR A 275 2.09 -18.04 -10.36
N GLU A 276 1.29 -18.58 -9.44
CA GLU A 276 0.73 -19.94 -9.55
C GLU A 276 -0.23 -20.04 -10.75
N ALA A 277 -1.09 -19.03 -10.96
CA ALA A 277 -1.94 -18.97 -12.14
C ALA A 277 -1.12 -18.84 -13.43
N ALA A 278 -0.09 -17.99 -13.45
CA ALA A 278 0.76 -17.81 -14.62
C ALA A 278 1.51 -19.09 -14.99
N GLU A 279 2.11 -19.78 -14.01
CA GLU A 279 2.82 -21.05 -14.24
C GLU A 279 1.88 -22.12 -14.80
N ARG A 280 0.67 -22.26 -14.22
CA ARG A 280 -0.35 -23.21 -14.69
C ARG A 280 -0.76 -22.98 -16.13
N GLU A 281 -0.87 -21.72 -16.55
CA GLU A 281 -1.26 -21.33 -17.91
C GLU A 281 -0.05 -21.22 -18.87
N GLY A 282 1.18 -21.51 -18.40
CA GLY A 282 2.39 -21.49 -19.23
C GLY A 282 2.91 -20.09 -19.55
N PHE A 283 2.67 -19.11 -18.67
CA PHE A 283 3.07 -17.72 -18.83
C PHE A 283 4.05 -17.25 -17.75
N THR A 284 4.68 -16.11 -18.02
CA THR A 284 5.35 -15.26 -17.04
C THR A 284 4.48 -14.03 -16.79
N ALA A 285 4.17 -13.75 -15.54
CA ALA A 285 3.45 -12.55 -15.12
C ALA A 285 4.39 -11.58 -14.39
N VAL A 286 4.09 -10.28 -14.44
CA VAL A 286 4.84 -9.25 -13.73
C VAL A 286 4.20 -9.01 -12.37
N GLY A 287 4.81 -9.54 -11.32
CA GLY A 287 4.44 -9.32 -9.92
C GLY A 287 5.63 -8.85 -9.09
N GLY A 288 5.39 -8.57 -7.81
CA GLY A 288 6.43 -8.21 -6.86
C GLY A 288 7.31 -9.39 -6.47
N GLU A 289 8.26 -9.12 -5.57
CA GLU A 289 9.08 -10.14 -4.91
C GLU A 289 8.33 -10.79 -3.73
N CYS A 290 7.65 -9.98 -2.91
CA CYS A 290 7.02 -10.45 -1.68
C CYS A 290 5.73 -11.24 -1.96
N ARG A 291 5.64 -12.48 -1.45
CA ARG A 291 4.56 -13.46 -1.72
C ARG A 291 3.13 -12.94 -1.52
N THR A 292 2.92 -12.15 -0.48
CA THR A 292 1.61 -11.71 0.01
C THR A 292 1.30 -10.25 -0.36
N VAL A 293 2.11 -9.62 -1.21
CA VAL A 293 1.79 -8.29 -1.75
C VAL A 293 0.58 -8.42 -2.67
N GLY A 294 -0.40 -7.52 -2.51
CA GLY A 294 -1.58 -7.46 -3.38
C GLY A 294 -1.24 -6.79 -4.71
N VAL A 295 -1.36 -7.54 -5.81
CA VAL A 295 -0.92 -7.12 -7.16
C VAL A 295 -1.71 -5.92 -7.63
N ALA A 296 -3.04 -6.01 -7.57
CA ALA A 296 -3.96 -5.00 -8.08
C ALA A 296 -4.12 -3.78 -7.17
N GLY A 297 -3.51 -3.80 -5.98
CA GLY A 297 -3.53 -2.70 -5.02
C GLY A 297 -2.39 -1.70 -5.24
N GLY A 298 -1.84 -1.19 -4.13
CA GLY A 298 -0.76 -0.19 -4.13
C GLY A 298 0.47 -0.57 -4.97
N TYR A 299 0.75 -1.87 -5.14
CA TYR A 299 1.82 -2.37 -6.00
C TYR A 299 1.72 -1.86 -7.43
N ALA A 300 0.70 -2.28 -8.18
CA ALA A 300 0.60 -1.94 -9.61
C ALA A 300 0.27 -0.46 -9.82
N VAL A 301 -0.58 0.14 -8.98
CA VAL A 301 -0.97 1.55 -9.15
C VAL A 301 0.12 2.54 -8.71
N GLY A 302 1.09 2.11 -7.89
CA GLY A 302 2.24 2.92 -7.47
C GLY A 302 3.48 2.77 -8.34
N GLY A 303 3.48 1.83 -9.30
CA GLY A 303 4.63 1.52 -10.14
C GLY A 303 4.84 0.01 -10.22
N GLY A 304 5.37 -0.59 -9.16
CA GLY A 304 5.57 -2.02 -9.03
C GLY A 304 6.80 -2.52 -9.78
N HIS A 305 7.95 -2.64 -9.10
CA HIS A 305 9.11 -3.34 -9.67
C HIS A 305 8.94 -4.86 -9.56
N SER A 306 9.69 -5.61 -10.36
CA SER A 306 9.54 -7.05 -10.53
C SER A 306 10.87 -7.69 -10.95
N PRO A 307 11.09 -8.99 -10.62
CA PRO A 307 12.22 -9.76 -11.18
C PRO A 307 12.31 -9.73 -12.72
N VAL A 308 11.20 -9.44 -13.40
CA VAL A 308 11.11 -9.34 -14.86
C VAL A 308 10.93 -7.90 -15.38
N THR A 309 11.05 -6.89 -14.51
CA THR A 309 11.02 -5.48 -14.94
C THR A 309 12.02 -5.15 -16.05
N PRO A 310 13.26 -5.67 -16.04
CA PRO A 310 14.22 -5.40 -17.12
C PRO A 310 13.78 -5.81 -18.52
N ILE A 311 12.89 -6.80 -18.64
CA ILE A 311 12.41 -7.34 -19.94
C ILE A 311 10.96 -7.01 -20.25
N HIS A 312 10.14 -6.64 -19.25
CA HIS A 312 8.71 -6.41 -19.42
C HIS A 312 8.20 -5.07 -18.89
N GLY A 313 9.04 -4.28 -18.21
CA GLY A 313 8.65 -3.02 -17.57
C GLY A 313 8.02 -3.18 -16.19
N LEU A 314 7.50 -2.09 -15.63
CA LEU A 314 6.91 -2.08 -14.30
C LEU A 314 5.52 -2.74 -14.29
N GLY A 315 4.99 -3.05 -13.10
CA GLY A 315 3.62 -3.55 -12.92
C GLY A 315 2.57 -2.61 -13.52
N SER A 316 2.76 -1.30 -13.32
CA SER A 316 1.96 -0.23 -13.95
C SER A 316 2.00 -0.25 -15.49
N ASP A 317 3.09 -0.74 -16.10
CA ASP A 317 3.22 -0.88 -17.56
C ASP A 317 2.44 -2.08 -18.11
N GLN A 318 2.00 -2.99 -17.24
CA GLN A 318 1.20 -4.15 -17.62
C GLN A 318 -0.29 -3.88 -17.67
N ILE A 319 -0.77 -2.84 -16.98
CA ILE A 319 -2.20 -2.54 -16.85
C ILE A 319 -2.77 -2.14 -18.21
N LEU A 320 -3.81 -2.86 -18.63
CA LEU A 320 -4.57 -2.66 -19.87
C LEU A 320 -5.94 -1.99 -19.62
N SER A 321 -6.53 -2.24 -18.45
CA SER A 321 -7.81 -1.69 -18.00
C SER A 321 -7.89 -1.75 -16.48
N VAL A 322 -8.61 -0.81 -15.87
CA VAL A 322 -8.88 -0.79 -14.42
C VAL A 322 -10.36 -0.60 -14.19
N ASP A 323 -10.97 -1.49 -13.42
CA ASP A 323 -12.33 -1.33 -12.91
C ASP A 323 -12.25 -0.74 -11.49
N ILE A 324 -13.00 0.33 -11.23
CA ILE A 324 -12.84 1.17 -10.05
C ILE A 324 -14.16 1.81 -9.62
N VAL A 325 -14.37 1.91 -8.30
CA VAL A 325 -15.41 2.78 -7.73
C VAL A 325 -14.82 4.13 -7.37
N THR A 326 -15.31 5.19 -8.00
CA THR A 326 -14.83 6.57 -7.85
C THR A 326 -15.37 7.26 -6.59
N PRO A 327 -14.84 8.44 -6.20
CA PRO A 327 -15.25 9.15 -4.98
C PRO A 327 -16.72 9.59 -4.96
N ASP A 328 -17.36 9.71 -6.11
CA ASP A 328 -18.79 9.92 -6.27
C ASP A 328 -19.63 8.65 -6.00
N GLY A 329 -18.97 7.50 -5.84
CA GLY A 329 -19.56 6.18 -5.60
C GLY A 329 -19.92 5.42 -6.88
N ARG A 330 -19.62 5.95 -8.07
CA ARG A 330 -19.95 5.27 -9.33
C ARG A 330 -18.91 4.21 -9.66
N PHE A 331 -19.36 3.08 -10.22
CA PHE A 331 -18.48 2.01 -10.71
C PHE A 331 -18.22 2.21 -12.20
N ILE A 332 -16.95 2.35 -12.58
CA ILE A 332 -16.54 2.67 -13.95
C ILE A 332 -15.31 1.87 -14.37
N THR A 333 -15.09 1.77 -15.68
CA THR A 333 -13.85 1.27 -16.28
C THR A 333 -12.99 2.43 -16.77
N ALA A 334 -11.70 2.40 -16.45
CA ALA A 334 -10.69 3.32 -16.97
C ALA A 334 -9.71 2.55 -17.88
N ASP A 335 -9.60 2.99 -19.13
CA ASP A 335 -8.71 2.42 -20.14
C ASP A 335 -8.21 3.50 -21.12
N GLU A 336 -7.60 3.09 -22.23
CA GLU A 336 -7.03 4.01 -23.23
C GLU A 336 -8.08 4.84 -24.00
N THR A 337 -9.36 4.46 -23.92
CA THR A 337 -10.49 5.07 -24.63
C THR A 337 -11.52 5.70 -23.71
N GLN A 338 -11.66 5.21 -22.48
CA GLN A 338 -12.61 5.64 -21.45
C GLN A 338 -11.89 6.12 -20.19
N ASN A 339 -12.31 7.26 -19.61
CA ASN A 339 -11.72 7.81 -18.38
C ASN A 339 -10.17 7.91 -18.42
N LYS A 340 -9.64 8.39 -19.55
CA LYS A 340 -8.21 8.30 -19.91
C LYS A 340 -7.28 9.03 -18.94
N ASP A 341 -7.73 10.14 -18.37
CA ASP A 341 -7.01 10.90 -17.35
C ASP A 341 -6.86 10.07 -16.07
N LEU A 342 -7.94 9.44 -15.62
CA LEU A 342 -7.92 8.50 -14.51
C LEU A 342 -7.08 7.25 -14.80
N PHE A 343 -7.18 6.68 -16.01
CA PHE A 343 -6.36 5.54 -16.41
C PHE A 343 -4.86 5.85 -16.36
N TRP A 344 -4.47 7.03 -16.87
CA TRP A 344 -3.10 7.52 -16.75
C TRP A 344 -2.66 7.67 -15.29
N ALA A 345 -3.51 8.27 -14.44
CA ALA A 345 -3.23 8.47 -13.02
C ALA A 345 -3.11 7.16 -12.22
N LEU A 346 -3.93 6.15 -12.54
CA LEU A 346 -3.90 4.84 -11.89
C LEU A 346 -2.67 4.00 -12.25
N ARG A 347 -1.92 4.39 -13.28
CA ARG A 347 -0.70 3.70 -13.71
C ARG A 347 0.54 4.43 -13.22
N GLY A 348 0.71 4.49 -11.89
CA GLY A 348 1.90 5.04 -11.23
C GLY A 348 1.66 6.24 -10.31
N GLY A 349 0.44 6.80 -10.27
CA GLY A 349 0.06 7.91 -9.39
C GLY A 349 -0.21 7.51 -7.93
N GLY A 350 -0.03 6.25 -7.58
CA GLY A 350 -0.09 5.76 -6.20
C GLY A 350 -1.50 5.42 -5.70
N PRO A 351 -1.60 4.68 -4.56
CA PRO A 351 -2.86 4.25 -3.99
C PRO A 351 -3.59 5.34 -3.18
N ALA A 352 -4.76 4.99 -2.64
CA ALA A 352 -5.51 5.78 -1.65
C ALA A 352 -5.83 7.23 -2.09
N THR A 353 -5.99 7.43 -3.40
CA THR A 353 -6.13 8.77 -4.01
C THR A 353 -7.33 8.85 -4.96
N TRP A 354 -7.54 7.83 -5.79
CA TRP A 354 -8.39 7.92 -6.98
C TRP A 354 -9.78 7.28 -6.84
N GLY A 355 -9.95 6.39 -5.87
CA GLY A 355 -11.09 5.48 -5.77
C GLY A 355 -10.65 4.13 -5.18
N VAL A 356 -11.55 3.15 -5.26
CA VAL A 356 -11.29 1.77 -4.85
C VAL A 356 -11.25 0.89 -6.09
N VAL A 357 -10.06 0.42 -6.45
CA VAL A 357 -9.87 -0.56 -7.54
C VAL A 357 -10.57 -1.87 -7.16
N THR A 358 -11.37 -2.41 -8.08
CA THR A 358 -12.08 -3.69 -7.92
C THR A 358 -11.35 -4.79 -8.67
N SER A 359 -10.80 -4.48 -9.83
CA SER A 359 -9.95 -5.37 -10.61
C SER A 359 -9.04 -4.60 -11.58
N ILE A 360 -7.99 -5.26 -12.05
CA ILE A 360 -7.15 -4.79 -13.17
C ILE A 360 -7.02 -5.88 -14.22
N THR A 361 -6.97 -5.50 -15.48
CA THR A 361 -6.55 -6.40 -16.56
C THR A 361 -5.08 -6.15 -16.87
N VAL A 362 -4.25 -7.19 -16.86
CA VAL A 362 -2.80 -7.10 -17.08
C VAL A 362 -2.31 -8.03 -18.18
N LYS A 363 -1.25 -7.59 -18.88
CA LYS A 363 -0.51 -8.43 -19.83
C LYS A 363 0.09 -9.65 -19.12
N VAL A 364 0.14 -10.78 -19.81
CA VAL A 364 1.03 -11.91 -19.47
C VAL A 364 1.95 -12.21 -20.65
N HIS A 365 3.11 -12.81 -20.36
CA HIS A 365 4.22 -12.97 -21.30
C HIS A 365 4.58 -14.44 -21.49
N ALA A 366 5.25 -14.77 -22.59
CA ALA A 366 5.73 -16.13 -22.82
C ALA A 366 6.72 -16.57 -21.71
N LYS A 367 6.65 -17.84 -21.30
CA LYS A 367 7.61 -18.42 -20.34
C LYS A 367 9.04 -18.30 -20.87
N THR A 368 9.98 -18.02 -19.99
CA THR A 368 11.41 -17.89 -20.32
C THR A 368 12.29 -18.55 -19.26
N VAL A 369 13.54 -18.81 -19.60
CA VAL A 369 14.55 -19.35 -18.68
C VAL A 369 15.07 -18.25 -17.75
N PHE A 370 15.45 -18.61 -16.53
CA PHE A 370 16.05 -17.69 -15.57
C PHE A 370 17.35 -18.30 -15.06
N SER A 371 18.46 -17.62 -15.29
CA SER A 371 19.77 -17.98 -14.74
C SER A 371 20.28 -16.92 -13.80
N GLY A 372 20.91 -17.34 -12.72
CA GLY A 372 21.40 -16.42 -11.72
C GLY A 372 22.41 -17.05 -10.77
N MET A 373 22.77 -16.24 -9.78
CA MET A 373 23.56 -16.67 -8.65
C MET A 373 23.04 -16.07 -7.34
N THR A 374 23.32 -16.78 -6.26
CA THR A 374 23.06 -16.36 -4.88
C THR A 374 24.34 -16.37 -4.07
N TRP A 375 24.38 -15.55 -3.03
CA TRP A 375 25.43 -15.60 -2.01
C TRP A 375 24.91 -15.05 -0.69
N VAL A 376 25.42 -15.57 0.43
CA VAL A 376 25.12 -15.08 1.78
C VAL A 376 26.41 -15.17 2.58
N THR A 377 26.95 -14.03 2.98
CA THR A 377 28.25 -14.00 3.64
C THR A 377 28.39 -12.85 4.63
N THR A 378 29.47 -12.88 5.42
CA THR A 378 29.86 -11.81 6.32
C THR A 378 31.36 -11.59 6.27
N THR A 379 31.82 -10.41 6.67
CA THR A 379 33.27 -10.15 6.85
C THR A 379 33.92 -11.18 7.77
N LYS A 380 33.21 -11.56 8.85
CA LYS A 380 33.66 -12.57 9.83
C LYS A 380 33.76 -13.97 9.23
N ALA A 381 32.77 -14.40 8.45
CA ALA A 381 32.75 -15.72 7.82
C ALA A 381 33.87 -15.87 6.77
N MET A 382 34.15 -14.82 6.00
CA MET A 382 35.24 -14.81 5.02
C MET A 382 36.61 -14.52 5.64
N ASN A 383 36.66 -14.10 6.91
CA ASN A 383 37.88 -13.65 7.59
C ASN A 383 38.63 -12.54 6.81
N ILE A 384 37.89 -11.53 6.34
CA ILE A 384 38.43 -10.39 5.58
C ILE A 384 38.25 -9.08 6.35
N THR A 385 39.02 -8.06 5.95
CA THR A 385 38.85 -6.70 6.48
C THR A 385 37.60 -6.02 5.92
N ASP A 386 37.09 -5.02 6.63
CA ASP A 386 36.00 -4.16 6.17
C ASP A 386 36.34 -3.46 4.84
N ASP A 387 37.60 -3.05 4.65
CA ASP A 387 38.03 -2.43 3.39
C ASP A 387 38.01 -3.41 2.21
N THR A 388 38.47 -4.65 2.43
CA THR A 388 38.38 -5.73 1.43
C THR A 388 36.93 -6.02 1.06
N PHE A 389 36.03 -6.05 2.05
CA PHE A 389 34.60 -6.25 1.84
C PHE A 389 33.97 -5.14 0.98
N TRP A 390 34.25 -3.89 1.29
CA TRP A 390 33.75 -2.76 0.50
C TRP A 390 34.32 -2.73 -0.93
N LYS A 391 35.59 -3.13 -1.12
CA LYS A 391 36.17 -3.30 -2.46
C LYS A 391 35.46 -4.37 -3.29
N ALA A 392 35.03 -5.47 -2.67
CA ALA A 392 34.27 -6.51 -3.37
C ALA A 392 32.88 -6.03 -3.81
N ILE A 393 32.19 -5.28 -2.96
CA ILE A 393 30.91 -4.64 -3.30
C ILE A 393 31.09 -3.59 -4.40
N GLU A 394 32.15 -2.78 -4.30
CA GLU A 394 32.49 -1.78 -5.32
C GLU A 394 32.74 -2.43 -6.68
N ALA A 395 33.49 -3.54 -6.74
CA ALA A 395 33.70 -4.29 -7.97
C ALA A 395 32.37 -4.74 -8.61
N TYR A 396 31.41 -5.17 -7.79
CA TYR A 396 30.07 -5.51 -8.25
C TYR A 396 29.30 -4.28 -8.78
N TRP A 397 29.26 -3.19 -8.01
CA TRP A 397 28.55 -1.97 -8.39
C TRP A 397 29.11 -1.30 -9.64
N ARG A 398 30.43 -1.33 -9.85
CA ARG A 398 31.05 -0.77 -11.06
C ARG A 398 30.62 -1.48 -12.34
N ARG A 399 30.15 -2.72 -12.25
CA ARG A 399 29.67 -3.53 -13.39
C ARG A 399 28.17 -3.38 -13.67
N TYR A 400 27.46 -2.56 -12.90
CA TYR A 400 26.02 -2.34 -13.12
C TYR A 400 25.65 -1.93 -14.55
N PRO A 401 26.44 -1.10 -15.28
CA PRO A 401 26.14 -0.81 -16.68
C PRO A 401 26.15 -2.05 -17.57
N GLU A 402 27.12 -2.94 -17.38
CA GLU A 402 27.24 -4.21 -18.12
C GLU A 402 26.05 -5.13 -17.80
N PHE A 403 25.71 -5.27 -16.52
CA PHE A 403 24.60 -6.11 -16.08
C PHE A 403 23.23 -5.56 -16.52
N SER A 404 23.04 -4.24 -16.40
CA SER A 404 21.82 -3.55 -16.84
C SER A 404 21.63 -3.65 -18.35
N ALA A 405 22.70 -3.59 -19.14
CA ALA A 405 22.66 -3.86 -20.58
C ALA A 405 22.25 -5.30 -20.89
N ALA A 406 22.66 -6.26 -20.06
CA ALA A 406 22.21 -7.65 -20.11
C ALA A 406 20.80 -7.87 -19.54
N LYS A 407 20.11 -6.81 -19.09
CA LYS A 407 18.76 -6.87 -18.47
C LYS A 407 18.73 -7.68 -17.17
N SER A 408 19.77 -7.54 -16.33
CA SER A 408 19.82 -8.13 -15.01
C SER A 408 18.75 -7.59 -14.04
N TYR A 409 18.40 -8.43 -13.08
CA TYR A 409 17.72 -8.06 -11.85
C TYR A 409 18.54 -8.57 -10.67
N GLY A 410 19.02 -7.66 -9.83
CA GLY A 410 19.68 -8.00 -8.57
C GLY A 410 18.86 -7.57 -7.39
N TYR A 411 18.65 -8.45 -6.41
CA TYR A 411 18.18 -8.12 -5.06
C TYR A 411 19.32 -8.37 -4.08
N CYS A 412 19.81 -7.31 -3.45
CA CYS A 412 20.91 -7.41 -2.49
C CYS A 412 20.56 -6.67 -1.19
N ARG A 413 21.02 -7.23 -0.07
CA ARG A 413 20.91 -6.58 1.24
C ARG A 413 22.27 -6.57 1.94
N MET A 414 22.55 -5.47 2.61
CA MET A 414 23.71 -5.32 3.49
C MET A 414 23.36 -4.56 4.77
N SER A 415 24.11 -4.84 5.82
CA SER A 415 24.00 -4.16 7.11
C SER A 415 25.29 -4.32 7.90
N GLY A 416 25.56 -3.38 8.81
CA GLY A 416 26.54 -3.59 9.87
C GLY A 416 26.16 -4.77 10.76
N LEU A 417 27.17 -5.39 11.38
CA LEU A 417 27.00 -6.45 12.36
C LEU A 417 27.26 -5.92 13.78
N GLU A 418 26.59 -6.52 14.75
CA GLU A 418 26.93 -6.32 16.15
C GLU A 418 28.38 -6.76 16.42
N GLY A 419 29.12 -5.94 17.16
CA GLY A 419 30.54 -6.16 17.42
C GLY A 419 31.45 -5.98 16.20
N GLY A 420 31.01 -5.22 15.19
CA GLY A 420 31.81 -4.83 14.02
C GLY A 420 31.72 -5.81 12.84
N GLY A 421 32.06 -5.33 11.65
CA GLY A 421 31.94 -6.06 10.38
C GLY A 421 30.59 -5.87 9.70
N TYR A 422 30.39 -6.59 8.59
CA TYR A 422 29.22 -6.43 7.72
C TYR A 422 28.68 -7.78 7.24
N ALA A 423 27.37 -7.82 6.99
CA ALA A 423 26.70 -8.86 6.24
C ALA A 423 26.40 -8.40 4.82
N TRP A 424 26.50 -9.31 3.85
CA TRP A 424 26.07 -9.10 2.48
C TRP A 424 25.42 -10.35 1.91
N ARG A 425 24.26 -10.18 1.29
CA ARG A 425 23.55 -11.23 0.58
C ARG A 425 23.00 -10.74 -0.73
N GLY A 426 23.08 -11.58 -1.76
CA GLY A 426 22.41 -11.42 -3.05
C GLY A 426 21.44 -12.58 -3.25
N LEU A 427 20.13 -12.32 -3.16
CA LEU A 427 19.08 -13.35 -3.14
C LEU A 427 17.88 -12.96 -4.01
N PRO A 428 17.98 -13.05 -5.36
CA PRO A 428 19.15 -13.41 -6.15
C PRO A 428 19.73 -12.23 -6.96
N PHE A 429 20.87 -12.46 -7.62
CA PHE A 429 21.27 -11.73 -8.82
C PHE A 429 21.07 -12.61 -10.05
N MET A 430 20.28 -12.16 -11.01
CA MET A 430 19.85 -13.00 -12.13
C MET A 430 19.67 -12.20 -13.42
N VAL A 431 19.60 -12.92 -14.55
CA VAL A 431 19.26 -12.37 -15.86
C VAL A 431 18.12 -13.20 -16.46
N PRO A 432 16.90 -12.64 -16.58
CA PRO A 432 15.80 -13.27 -17.31
C PRO A 432 16.16 -13.53 -18.77
N GLY A 433 15.79 -14.70 -19.29
CA GLY A 433 16.01 -15.13 -20.68
C GLY A 433 17.42 -15.58 -21.02
N MET A 434 18.38 -15.53 -20.09
CA MET A 434 19.75 -15.96 -20.30
C MET A 434 19.97 -17.41 -19.85
N LYS A 435 20.73 -18.17 -20.64
CA LYS A 435 21.19 -19.53 -20.26
C LYS A 435 22.36 -19.47 -19.30
N LEU A 436 22.48 -20.48 -18.44
CA LEU A 436 23.46 -20.50 -17.36
C LEU A 436 24.90 -20.42 -17.85
N VAL A 437 25.19 -21.05 -18.98
CA VAL A 437 26.52 -21.01 -19.60
C VAL A 437 26.93 -19.59 -19.97
N ASP A 438 26.00 -18.75 -20.42
CA ASP A 438 26.26 -17.37 -20.82
C ASP A 438 26.21 -16.44 -19.60
N PHE A 439 25.34 -16.71 -18.63
CA PHE A 439 25.34 -16.03 -17.35
C PHE A 439 26.67 -16.17 -16.62
N LYS A 440 27.23 -17.39 -16.57
CA LYS A 440 28.56 -17.62 -15.97
C LYS A 440 29.67 -16.84 -16.68
N LYS A 441 29.61 -16.70 -18.01
CA LYS A 441 30.56 -15.85 -18.76
C LYS A 441 30.39 -14.37 -18.41
N LEU A 442 29.15 -13.90 -18.31
CA LEU A 442 28.83 -12.51 -17.94
C LEU A 442 29.41 -12.15 -16.56
N VAL A 443 29.29 -13.03 -15.57
CA VAL A 443 29.76 -12.75 -14.21
C VAL A 443 31.22 -13.13 -13.97
N GLN A 444 31.88 -13.84 -14.89
CA GLN A 444 33.26 -14.30 -14.69
C GLN A 444 34.23 -13.16 -14.33
N PRO A 445 34.21 -11.99 -15.01
CA PRO A 445 35.10 -10.89 -14.63
C PRO A 445 34.90 -10.41 -13.18
N LEU A 446 33.67 -10.46 -12.65
CA LEU A 446 33.39 -10.12 -11.25
C LEU A 446 33.97 -11.16 -10.29
N LEU A 447 33.87 -12.45 -10.62
CA LEU A 447 34.43 -13.53 -9.81
C LEU A 447 35.97 -13.48 -9.79
N ASP A 448 36.58 -13.09 -10.92
CA ASP A 448 38.01 -12.87 -11.02
C ASP A 448 38.44 -11.68 -10.14
N ASP A 449 37.68 -10.57 -10.16
CA ASP A 449 37.90 -9.41 -9.28
C ASP A 449 37.81 -9.80 -7.79
N TRP A 450 36.80 -10.58 -7.39
CA TRP A 450 36.66 -11.08 -6.03
C TRP A 450 37.81 -12.02 -5.64
N THR A 451 38.20 -12.94 -6.51
CA THR A 451 39.33 -13.86 -6.28
C THR A 451 40.64 -13.08 -6.08
N ALA A 452 40.89 -12.06 -6.90
CA ALA A 452 42.07 -11.20 -6.77
C ALA A 452 42.10 -10.41 -5.45
N LEU A 453 40.93 -10.09 -4.88
CA LEU A 453 40.77 -9.48 -3.56
C LEU A 453 40.88 -10.48 -2.40
N GLY A 454 40.97 -11.79 -2.68
CA GLY A 454 40.91 -12.85 -1.67
C GLY A 454 39.51 -13.04 -1.08
N VAL A 455 38.46 -12.72 -1.85
CA VAL A 455 37.05 -12.80 -1.47
C VAL A 455 36.39 -13.97 -2.17
N ASP A 456 35.79 -14.86 -1.39
CA ASP A 456 34.91 -15.93 -1.88
C ASP A 456 33.60 -15.87 -1.08
N PRO A 457 32.53 -15.31 -1.65
CA PRO A 457 31.26 -15.19 -0.95
C PRO A 457 30.42 -16.48 -0.98
N GLY A 458 30.96 -17.59 -1.51
CA GLY A 458 30.27 -18.87 -1.60
C GLY A 458 29.13 -18.83 -2.63
N VAL A 459 29.45 -18.42 -3.86
CA VAL A 459 28.45 -18.24 -4.92
C VAL A 459 27.80 -19.57 -5.31
N GLU A 460 26.47 -19.62 -5.29
CA GLU A 460 25.68 -20.73 -5.82
C GLU A 460 24.98 -20.32 -7.11
N PHE A 461 25.20 -21.09 -8.17
CA PHE A 461 24.58 -20.84 -9.48
C PHE A 461 23.30 -21.64 -9.66
N PHE A 462 22.33 -21.07 -10.39
CA PHE A 462 21.08 -21.75 -10.70
C PHE A 462 20.59 -21.46 -12.12
N GLU A 463 19.75 -22.37 -12.64
CA GLU A 463 18.93 -22.18 -13.84
C GLU A 463 17.56 -22.83 -13.58
N HIS A 464 16.47 -22.15 -13.92
CA HIS A 464 15.12 -22.72 -13.94
C HIS A 464 14.40 -22.33 -15.22
N ASP A 465 13.39 -23.11 -15.61
CA ASP A 465 12.66 -22.93 -16.85
C ASP A 465 11.48 -21.92 -16.76
N GLY A 466 11.35 -21.20 -15.64
CA GLY A 466 10.27 -20.26 -15.38
C GLY A 466 10.48 -19.38 -14.16
N LEU A 467 9.64 -18.35 -14.05
CA LEU A 467 9.70 -17.39 -12.96
C LEU A 467 9.22 -18.00 -11.64
N TYR A 468 8.14 -18.78 -11.62
CA TYR A 468 7.57 -19.31 -10.38
C TYR A 468 8.57 -20.16 -9.57
N ASP A 469 9.26 -21.07 -10.24
CA ASP A 469 10.30 -21.92 -9.64
C ASP A 469 11.52 -21.11 -9.17
N THR A 470 11.96 -20.14 -9.98
CA THR A 470 13.05 -19.22 -9.62
C THR A 470 12.70 -18.42 -8.39
N TRP A 471 11.48 -17.89 -8.38
CA TRP A 471 10.94 -17.04 -7.35
C TRP A 471 10.82 -17.79 -6.01
N THR A 472 10.19 -18.97 -6.02
CA THR A 472 9.97 -19.78 -4.81
C THR A 472 11.27 -20.29 -4.18
N LYS A 473 12.31 -20.56 -4.99
CA LYS A 473 13.56 -21.16 -4.50
C LYS A 473 14.59 -20.13 -4.04
N HIS A 474 14.61 -18.93 -4.64
CA HIS A 474 15.74 -18.00 -4.49
C HIS A 474 15.40 -16.63 -3.88
N PHE A 475 14.13 -16.27 -3.79
CA PHE A 475 13.71 -15.04 -3.13
C PHE A 475 13.36 -15.30 -1.66
N PRO A 476 13.79 -14.43 -0.73
CA PRO A 476 13.53 -14.63 0.68
C PRO A 476 12.05 -14.39 1.02
N THR A 477 11.57 -15.06 2.07
CA THR A 477 10.30 -14.69 2.70
C THR A 477 10.43 -13.32 3.37
N SER A 478 9.48 -12.43 3.12
CA SER A 478 9.41 -11.09 3.70
C SER A 478 9.24 -11.16 5.22
N VAL A 479 10.10 -10.44 5.95
CA VAL A 479 9.96 -10.23 7.40
C VAL A 479 9.18 -8.94 7.59
N VAL A 480 8.07 -9.01 8.34
CA VAL A 480 7.13 -7.89 8.56
C VAL A 480 6.83 -7.70 10.05
N GLY A 481 5.86 -6.83 10.38
CA GLY A 481 5.33 -6.71 11.74
C GLY A 481 6.28 -6.00 12.71
N ASN A 482 7.32 -5.34 12.20
CA ASN A 482 8.28 -4.61 13.03
C ASN A 482 7.81 -3.17 13.27
N ALA A 483 7.45 -2.84 14.51
CA ALA A 483 7.12 -1.47 14.93
C ALA A 483 8.34 -0.55 15.08
N TYR A 484 9.56 -1.08 15.02
CA TYR A 484 10.79 -0.38 15.40
C TYR A 484 11.72 -0.17 14.21
N ALA A 485 11.17 0.17 13.06
CA ALA A 485 11.93 0.50 11.87
C ALA A 485 11.25 1.60 11.05
N ARG A 486 12.07 2.41 10.36
CA ARG A 486 11.59 3.34 9.33
C ARG A 486 12.50 3.26 8.11
N THR A 487 11.91 3.44 6.92
CA THR A 487 12.61 3.36 5.64
C THR A 487 12.58 4.68 4.90
N GLY A 488 13.53 4.84 3.98
CA GLY A 488 13.53 5.83 2.91
C GLY A 488 14.14 5.23 1.65
N SER A 489 13.91 5.84 0.49
CA SER A 489 14.45 5.29 -0.76
C SER A 489 14.84 6.34 -1.79
N ARG A 490 15.69 5.91 -2.74
CA ARG A 490 16.13 6.72 -3.87
C ARG A 490 16.37 5.85 -5.11
N LEU A 491 15.96 6.36 -6.27
CA LEU A 491 16.31 5.83 -7.58
C LEU A 491 17.60 6.54 -8.04
N LEU A 492 18.69 5.80 -8.14
CA LEU A 492 19.96 6.32 -8.64
C LEU A 492 20.04 6.12 -10.17
N PRO A 493 20.16 7.22 -10.93
CA PRO A 493 20.08 7.17 -12.39
C PRO A 493 21.36 6.67 -13.07
N LYS A 494 21.27 6.34 -14.36
CA LYS A 494 22.40 5.90 -15.22
C LYS A 494 23.57 6.88 -15.18
N LYS A 495 23.31 8.20 -15.16
CA LYS A 495 24.35 9.25 -15.06
C LYS A 495 25.32 9.07 -13.88
N ASN A 496 24.89 8.43 -12.78
CA ASN A 496 25.76 8.15 -11.64
C ASN A 496 26.88 7.15 -11.96
N TRP A 497 26.76 6.39 -13.05
CA TRP A 497 27.77 5.44 -13.54
C TRP A 497 28.53 5.94 -14.77
N GLU A 498 28.05 6.97 -15.45
CA GLU A 498 28.67 7.53 -16.66
C GLU A 498 29.83 8.47 -16.33
N ASP A 499 29.75 9.20 -15.23
CA ASP A 499 30.80 10.08 -14.72
C ASP A 499 31.63 9.36 -13.63
N PRO A 500 32.94 9.11 -13.85
CA PRO A 500 33.80 8.45 -12.87
C PRO A 500 33.88 9.16 -11.52
N GLU A 501 33.84 10.50 -11.48
CA GLU A 501 33.88 11.27 -10.22
C GLU A 501 32.58 11.09 -9.45
N LEU A 502 31.44 11.18 -10.16
CA LEU A 502 30.12 10.96 -9.57
C LEU A 502 29.92 9.51 -9.11
N LEU A 503 30.43 8.53 -9.85
CA LEU A 503 30.40 7.11 -9.47
C LEU A 503 31.18 6.90 -8.17
N ASN A 504 32.41 7.43 -8.08
CA ASN A 504 33.22 7.35 -6.88
C ASN A 504 32.52 8.02 -5.68
N LYS A 505 31.88 9.18 -5.90
CA LYS A 505 31.09 9.86 -4.88
C LYS A 505 29.89 9.00 -4.45
N THR A 506 29.18 8.42 -5.42
CA THR A 506 28.01 7.55 -5.18
C THR A 506 28.37 6.35 -4.30
N ILE A 507 29.43 5.62 -4.65
CA ILE A 507 29.91 4.45 -3.88
C ILE A 507 30.28 4.87 -2.45
N LYS A 508 31.05 5.95 -2.29
CA LYS A 508 31.44 6.47 -0.96
C LYS A 508 30.24 6.89 -0.12
N THR A 509 29.27 7.57 -0.75
CA THR A 509 28.05 8.02 -0.05
C THR A 509 27.23 6.83 0.44
N ILE A 510 26.97 5.83 -0.40
CA ILE A 510 26.21 4.64 0.01
C ILE A 510 26.93 3.89 1.13
N ARG A 511 28.26 3.71 1.01
CA ARG A 511 29.09 3.13 2.07
C ARG A 511 28.93 3.88 3.40
N SER A 512 29.04 5.22 3.36
CA SER A 512 28.92 6.04 4.58
C SER A 512 27.56 5.91 5.27
N ILE A 513 26.48 5.70 4.51
CA ILE A 513 25.14 5.53 5.05
C ILE A 513 25.04 4.20 5.84
N VAL A 514 25.65 3.13 5.31
CA VAL A 514 25.69 1.83 6.00
C VAL A 514 26.62 1.87 7.20
N GLU A 515 27.78 2.54 7.09
CA GLU A 515 28.69 2.79 8.21
C GLU A 515 28.03 3.59 9.33
N ASP A 516 27.12 4.51 8.99
CA ASP A 516 26.32 5.30 9.93
C ASP A 516 25.11 4.53 10.50
N GLY A 517 25.04 3.21 10.30
CA GLY A 517 24.11 2.31 10.98
C GLY A 517 22.84 1.95 10.21
N ALA A 518 22.69 2.42 8.97
CA ALA A 518 21.55 2.01 8.15
C ALA A 518 21.75 0.60 7.58
N PHE A 519 20.67 -0.17 7.49
CA PHE A 519 20.65 -1.28 6.53
C PHE A 519 20.40 -0.70 5.13
N LEU A 520 20.90 -1.39 4.11
CA LEU A 520 20.64 -1.10 2.71
C LEU A 520 20.06 -2.33 2.03
N VAL A 521 18.92 -2.16 1.37
CA VAL A 521 18.46 -3.03 0.29
C VAL A 521 18.70 -2.27 -1.00
N HIS A 522 19.36 -2.91 -1.96
CA HIS A 522 19.56 -2.29 -3.26
C HIS A 522 19.28 -3.26 -4.39
N TYR A 523 18.82 -2.70 -5.49
CA TYR A 523 18.57 -3.44 -6.71
C TYR A 523 19.49 -2.98 -7.82
N ASN A 524 20.02 -3.91 -8.60
CA ASN A 524 20.45 -3.59 -9.96
C ASN A 524 19.25 -3.84 -10.85
N ILE A 525 18.64 -2.76 -11.33
CA ILE A 525 17.39 -2.84 -12.07
C ILE A 525 17.41 -1.84 -13.20
N ASN A 526 16.89 -2.28 -14.34
CA ASN A 526 16.58 -1.46 -15.48
C ASN A 526 15.05 -1.44 -15.62
N ALA A 527 14.44 -0.24 -15.69
CA ALA A 527 13.01 -0.07 -15.91
C ALA A 527 12.71 0.80 -17.15
N ASP A 528 13.54 0.64 -18.19
CA ASP A 528 13.30 1.16 -19.54
C ASP A 528 11.84 0.90 -19.94
N GLU A 529 11.22 1.89 -20.59
CA GLU A 529 9.84 1.78 -21.03
C GLU A 529 9.70 0.71 -22.12
N PRO A 530 8.81 -0.29 -21.96
CA PRO A 530 8.58 -1.27 -23.01
C PRO A 530 7.96 -0.65 -24.25
N GLU A 531 8.28 -1.19 -25.43
CA GLU A 531 7.69 -0.73 -26.70
C GLU A 531 6.15 -0.77 -26.65
N ASN A 532 5.52 0.23 -27.27
CA ASN A 532 4.06 0.37 -27.36
C ASN A 532 3.33 0.48 -26.01
N THR A 533 4.03 0.82 -24.92
CA THR A 533 3.39 1.14 -23.64
C THR A 533 2.62 2.46 -23.77
N ALA A 534 1.35 2.46 -23.37
CA ALA A 534 0.58 3.69 -23.29
C ALA A 534 1.14 4.58 -22.18
N GLU A 535 1.14 5.91 -22.41
CA GLU A 535 1.58 6.91 -21.43
C GLU A 535 1.03 6.60 -20.02
N SER A 536 1.89 6.67 -19.01
CA SER A 536 1.54 6.39 -17.62
C SER A 536 2.07 7.49 -16.69
N SER A 537 1.57 7.53 -15.47
CA SER A 537 1.95 8.54 -14.47
C SER A 537 3.10 8.13 -13.57
N VAL A 538 3.66 6.93 -13.79
CA VAL A 538 4.79 6.44 -13.01
C VAL A 538 5.93 7.44 -13.01
N ASN A 539 6.61 7.58 -11.87
CA ASN A 539 7.69 8.55 -11.72
C ASN A 539 8.71 8.39 -12.85
N PRO A 540 8.95 9.43 -13.68
CA PRO A 540 9.85 9.32 -14.83
C PRO A 540 11.28 8.90 -14.47
N ALA A 541 11.71 9.12 -13.22
CA ALA A 541 13.01 8.65 -12.73
C ALA A 541 13.20 7.13 -12.84
N TRP A 542 12.13 6.34 -12.88
CA TRP A 542 12.22 4.91 -13.16
C TRP A 542 12.85 4.61 -14.52
N ARG A 543 12.59 5.44 -15.53
CA ARG A 543 13.06 5.17 -16.90
C ARG A 543 14.56 5.36 -17.08
N ASP A 544 15.21 6.02 -16.11
CA ASP A 544 16.64 6.25 -16.10
C ASP A 544 17.34 5.52 -14.93
N VAL A 545 16.66 4.62 -14.22
CA VAL A 545 17.24 3.95 -13.04
C VAL A 545 18.35 2.97 -13.44
N MET A 546 19.41 2.94 -12.64
CA MET A 546 20.46 1.90 -12.67
C MET A 546 20.49 1.11 -11.35
N MET A 547 20.21 1.81 -10.25
CA MET A 547 20.11 1.23 -8.92
C MET A 547 18.91 1.81 -8.17
N PHE A 548 18.09 0.94 -7.60
CA PHE A 548 17.05 1.36 -6.65
C PHE A 548 17.53 1.05 -5.24
N ASN A 549 17.57 2.04 -4.35
CA ASN A 549 18.06 1.91 -2.98
C ASN A 549 16.94 2.14 -1.97
N ILE A 550 16.83 1.24 -1.00
CA ILE A 550 16.03 1.41 0.21
C ILE A 550 17.00 1.37 1.39
N ILE A 551 16.99 2.41 2.21
CA ILE A 551 17.74 2.50 3.45
C ILE A 551 16.78 2.51 4.62
N GLY A 552 17.22 2.01 5.78
CA GLY A 552 16.41 2.12 6.98
C GLY A 552 17.22 2.04 8.26
N LEU A 553 16.65 2.63 9.30
CA LEU A 553 17.15 2.57 10.66
C LEU A 553 16.20 1.71 11.49
N ILE A 554 16.78 0.95 12.43
CA ILE A 554 16.07 0.03 13.31
C ILE A 554 16.41 0.42 14.75
N TRP A 555 15.43 0.36 15.63
CA TRP A 555 15.57 0.52 17.07
C TRP A 555 14.85 -0.62 17.80
N ASN A 556 14.69 -0.54 19.11
CA ASN A 556 13.94 -1.53 19.89
C ASN A 556 12.96 -0.87 20.86
N ALA A 557 12.13 -1.70 21.50
CA ALA A 557 11.10 -1.25 22.43
C ALA A 557 11.64 -0.55 23.69
N GLN A 558 12.93 -0.68 23.99
CA GLN A 558 13.61 -0.06 25.14
C GLN A 558 14.41 1.19 24.75
N THR A 559 14.54 1.52 23.45
CA THR A 559 15.24 2.71 22.99
C THR A 559 14.54 3.97 23.53
N PRO A 560 15.25 4.91 24.18
CA PRO A 560 14.67 6.15 24.67
C PRO A 560 14.02 6.97 23.56
N GLU A 561 12.89 7.59 23.86
CA GLU A 561 12.12 8.37 22.87
C GLU A 561 12.96 9.50 22.22
N THR A 562 13.84 10.15 22.98
CA THR A 562 14.75 11.19 22.47
C THR A 562 15.73 10.64 21.43
N GLU A 563 16.15 9.38 21.56
CA GLU A 563 17.00 8.71 20.60
C GLU A 563 16.20 8.26 19.36
N VAL A 564 14.96 7.76 19.55
CA VAL A 564 14.05 7.46 18.43
C VAL A 564 13.80 8.72 17.59
N ALA A 565 13.51 9.86 18.22
CA ALA A 565 13.34 11.13 17.52
C ALA A 565 14.58 11.52 16.70
N ALA A 566 15.79 11.34 17.27
CA ALA A 566 17.04 11.59 16.57
C ALA A 566 17.28 10.64 15.38
N LEU A 567 16.89 9.37 15.49
CA LEU A 567 16.95 8.41 14.38
C LEU A 567 16.00 8.80 13.24
N HIS A 568 14.79 9.26 13.59
CA HIS A 568 13.83 9.74 12.60
C HIS A 568 14.36 10.96 11.83
N GLU A 569 14.92 11.94 12.54
CA GLU A 569 15.54 13.12 11.96
C GLU A 569 16.74 12.75 11.08
N LYS A 570 17.62 11.86 11.57
CA LYS A 570 18.78 11.37 10.84
C LYS A 570 18.38 10.68 9.53
N LEU A 571 17.33 9.87 9.53
CA LEU A 571 16.91 9.17 8.30
C LEU A 571 16.46 10.17 7.21
N THR A 572 15.58 11.13 7.53
CA THR A 572 15.06 12.08 6.52
C THR A 572 16.09 13.11 6.13
N ASN A 573 16.60 13.84 7.11
CA ASN A 573 17.30 15.10 6.88
C ASN A 573 18.81 14.92 6.69
N ASP A 574 19.34 13.72 6.96
CA ASP A 574 20.73 13.37 6.70
C ASP A 574 20.85 12.24 5.67
N LEU A 575 20.45 11.00 5.99
CA LEU A 575 20.77 9.84 5.16
C LEU A 575 20.07 9.87 3.79
N VAL A 576 18.77 10.16 3.75
CA VAL A 576 18.04 10.34 2.48
C VAL A 576 18.55 11.57 1.73
N GLN A 577 18.88 12.66 2.44
CA GLN A 577 19.44 13.86 1.83
C GLN A 577 20.78 13.58 1.12
N ARG A 578 21.69 12.81 1.73
CA ARG A 578 22.94 12.38 1.09
C ARG A 578 22.70 11.66 -0.23
N LEU A 579 21.64 10.84 -0.33
CA LEU A 579 21.24 10.18 -1.57
C LEU A 579 20.68 11.18 -2.60
N LYS A 580 19.89 12.18 -2.17
CA LYS A 580 19.41 13.25 -3.04
C LYS A 580 20.57 14.08 -3.62
N ASP A 581 21.58 14.39 -2.81
CA ASP A 581 22.73 15.22 -3.20
C ASP A 581 23.61 14.59 -4.29
N ILE A 582 23.66 13.26 -4.37
CA ILE A 582 24.35 12.52 -5.44
C ILE A 582 23.45 12.22 -6.64
N SER A 583 22.14 12.50 -6.56
CA SER A 583 21.16 12.21 -7.60
C SER A 583 20.13 13.34 -7.77
N PRO A 584 20.55 14.60 -7.93
CA PRO A 584 19.61 15.71 -8.02
C PRO A 584 18.65 15.54 -9.20
N GLY A 585 17.37 15.83 -8.96
CA GLY A 585 16.28 15.68 -9.92
C GLY A 585 15.82 14.23 -10.17
N ALA A 586 16.52 13.22 -9.62
CA ALA A 586 16.03 11.84 -9.63
C ALA A 586 14.82 11.68 -8.67
N GLY A 587 14.24 10.49 -8.60
CA GLY A 587 13.10 10.19 -7.75
C GLY A 587 13.41 9.19 -6.65
N GLY A 588 12.37 8.77 -5.96
CA GLY A 588 12.28 7.60 -5.08
C GLY A 588 11.05 6.78 -5.45
N TYR A 589 10.80 5.72 -4.71
CA TYR A 589 9.64 4.86 -4.94
C TYR A 589 8.60 5.06 -3.83
N LEU A 590 7.41 5.49 -4.22
CA LEU A 590 6.34 5.91 -3.30
C LEU A 590 5.80 4.81 -2.40
N ASN A 591 5.99 3.53 -2.75
CA ASN A 591 5.53 2.40 -1.95
C ASN A 591 6.58 1.94 -0.91
N GLU A 592 7.83 2.36 -1.06
CA GLU A 592 8.97 1.96 -0.20
C GLU A 592 9.81 3.21 0.12
N GLY A 593 9.14 4.32 0.38
CA GLY A 593 9.72 5.65 0.54
C GLY A 593 9.86 6.10 1.99
N ASP A 594 10.25 7.36 2.15
CA ASP A 594 10.24 8.05 3.44
C ASP A 594 8.92 8.82 3.61
N VAL A 595 8.10 8.41 4.58
CA VAL A 595 6.83 9.07 4.89
C VAL A 595 7.00 10.53 5.32
N MET A 596 8.19 10.88 5.83
CA MET A 596 8.52 12.21 6.33
C MET A 596 9.17 13.10 5.26
N ASP A 597 9.32 12.65 4.01
CA ASP A 597 10.01 13.44 2.97
C ASP A 597 9.27 14.76 2.71
N PRO A 598 9.87 15.93 3.05
CA PRO A 598 9.22 17.22 2.82
C PRO A 598 9.06 17.52 1.32
N GLU A 599 9.81 16.83 0.45
CA GLU A 599 9.77 16.97 -1.00
C GLU A 599 9.09 15.76 -1.67
N PHE A 600 8.22 15.04 -0.96
CA PHE A 600 7.58 13.81 -1.47
C PHE A 600 6.93 14.00 -2.85
N ALA A 601 6.40 15.18 -3.17
CA ALA A 601 5.83 15.49 -4.48
C ALA A 601 6.85 15.25 -5.62
N GLN A 602 8.07 15.78 -5.44
CA GLN A 602 9.18 15.58 -6.37
C GLN A 602 9.70 14.15 -6.29
N SER A 603 9.94 13.64 -5.09
CA SER A 603 10.55 12.33 -4.91
C SER A 603 9.66 11.23 -5.47
N PHE A 604 8.35 11.26 -5.26
CA PHE A 604 7.45 10.14 -5.57
C PHE A 604 6.77 10.26 -6.92
N TYR A 605 6.57 11.48 -7.42
CA TYR A 605 5.80 11.72 -8.65
C TYR A 605 6.58 12.50 -9.70
N GLY A 606 7.69 13.16 -9.33
CA GLY A 606 8.54 13.91 -10.25
C GLY A 606 7.75 14.97 -11.02
N SER A 607 8.00 15.08 -12.33
CA SER A 607 7.32 16.04 -13.19
C SER A 607 5.82 15.76 -13.39
N ASN A 608 5.31 14.59 -12.98
CA ASN A 608 3.91 14.22 -13.16
C ASN A 608 3.00 14.80 -12.05
N TYR A 609 3.55 15.31 -10.95
CA TYR A 609 2.78 15.70 -9.77
C TYR A 609 1.68 16.72 -10.05
N GLU A 610 1.97 17.78 -10.81
CA GLU A 610 0.98 18.84 -11.08
C GLU A 610 -0.22 18.31 -11.87
N ARG A 611 0.01 17.47 -12.90
CA ARG A 611 -1.07 16.83 -13.67
C ARG A 611 -1.87 15.87 -12.79
N LEU A 612 -1.20 15.08 -11.95
CA LEU A 612 -1.85 14.20 -10.98
C LEU A 612 -2.76 15.00 -10.02
N LEU A 613 -2.27 16.13 -9.50
CA LEU A 613 -3.01 16.98 -8.58
C LEU A 613 -4.25 17.61 -9.24
N GLN A 614 -4.14 18.02 -10.51
CA GLN A 614 -5.29 18.52 -11.28
C GLN A 614 -6.38 17.45 -11.47
N ILE A 615 -5.97 16.21 -11.78
CA ILE A 615 -6.90 15.07 -11.91
C ILE A 615 -7.55 14.75 -10.56
N LYS A 616 -6.76 14.74 -9.47
CA LYS A 616 -7.26 14.52 -8.11
C LYS A 616 -8.34 15.53 -7.74
N LYS A 617 -8.10 16.82 -7.98
CA LYS A 617 -9.08 17.89 -7.71
C LYS A 617 -10.37 17.75 -8.51
N LYS A 618 -10.30 17.17 -9.72
CA LYS A 618 -11.47 16.92 -10.57
C LYS A 618 -12.28 15.72 -10.09
N ILE A 619 -11.62 14.62 -9.74
CA ILE A 619 -12.27 13.34 -9.43
C ILE A 619 -12.68 13.25 -7.95
N ASP A 620 -11.93 13.88 -7.04
CA ASP A 620 -12.22 13.91 -5.60
C ASP A 620 -12.18 15.33 -5.04
N PRO A 621 -13.10 16.24 -5.45
CA PRO A 621 -13.12 17.62 -4.98
C PRO A 621 -13.40 17.76 -3.47
N LYS A 622 -13.86 16.68 -2.82
CA LYS A 622 -14.23 16.65 -1.40
C LYS A 622 -13.13 16.05 -0.51
N ASP A 623 -11.98 15.68 -1.09
CA ASP A 623 -10.89 14.96 -0.41
C ASP A 623 -11.40 13.79 0.44
N LEU A 624 -12.21 12.93 -0.17
CA LEU A 624 -12.67 11.70 0.47
C LEU A 624 -11.50 10.75 0.71
N PHE A 625 -10.70 10.52 -0.33
CA PHE A 625 -9.52 9.67 -0.28
C PHE A 625 -8.28 10.47 0.10
N TRP A 626 -7.63 10.04 1.17
CA TRP A 626 -6.42 10.66 1.69
C TRP A 626 -5.52 9.58 2.28
N ALA A 627 -4.22 9.76 2.12
CA ALA A 627 -3.19 9.02 2.83
C ALA A 627 -1.91 9.87 2.93
N PRO A 628 -0.99 9.59 3.87
CA PRO A 628 0.31 10.25 3.90
C PRO A 628 1.02 10.14 2.56
N THR A 629 1.61 11.25 2.10
CA THR A 629 2.37 11.36 0.84
C THR A 629 1.59 11.04 -0.44
N ALA A 630 0.28 10.80 -0.37
CA ALA A 630 -0.59 10.70 -1.53
C ALA A 630 -0.70 12.04 -2.27
N VAL A 631 -1.09 12.01 -3.54
CA VAL A 631 -1.32 13.24 -4.32
C VAL A 631 -2.42 14.08 -3.64
N GLY A 632 -2.12 15.35 -3.36
CA GLY A 632 -3.03 16.27 -2.66
C GLY A 632 -3.08 16.10 -1.13
N SER A 633 -2.26 15.22 -0.55
CA SER A 633 -2.25 14.95 0.89
C SER A 633 -1.74 16.12 1.74
N GLU A 634 -0.96 17.02 1.16
CA GLU A 634 -0.28 18.14 1.81
C GLU A 634 -1.25 19.16 2.42
N GLY A 635 -2.50 19.21 1.96
CA GLY A 635 -3.57 20.06 2.51
C GLY A 635 -4.15 19.57 3.84
N TRP A 636 -3.71 18.41 4.33
CA TRP A 636 -4.20 17.78 5.55
C TRP A 636 -3.07 17.46 6.52
N HIS A 637 -3.40 17.30 7.79
CA HIS A 637 -2.52 16.84 8.86
C HIS A 637 -3.30 16.01 9.86
N ILE A 638 -2.60 15.18 10.64
CA ILE A 638 -3.16 14.45 11.76
C ILE A 638 -2.86 15.25 13.03
N THR A 639 -3.85 15.44 13.90
CA THR A 639 -3.68 16.19 15.15
C THR A 639 -2.95 15.36 16.21
N GLY A 640 -2.25 16.03 17.13
CA GLY A 640 -1.67 15.36 18.30
C GLY A 640 -0.51 14.40 17.97
N GLN A 641 0.12 14.58 16.80
CA GLN A 641 1.32 13.85 16.44
C GLN A 641 2.55 14.44 17.12
N GLU A 642 3.55 13.61 17.36
CA GLU A 642 4.90 14.09 17.63
C GLU A 642 5.54 14.62 16.34
N ASP A 643 6.32 15.70 16.43
CA ASP A 643 6.87 16.38 15.24
C ASP A 643 7.85 15.51 14.43
N TYR A 644 8.43 14.48 15.05
CA TYR A 644 9.46 13.62 14.45
C TYR A 644 8.89 12.37 13.75
N VAL A 645 7.58 12.11 13.82
CA VAL A 645 6.98 10.92 13.17
C VAL A 645 5.53 11.15 12.76
N VAL A 646 5.20 10.79 11.52
CA VAL A 646 3.82 10.70 11.05
C VAL A 646 3.28 9.31 11.38
N LYS A 647 2.42 9.22 12.41
CA LYS A 647 1.58 8.05 12.69
C LYS A 647 0.16 8.30 12.18
N GLN A 648 -0.69 7.29 12.31
CA GLN A 648 -2.11 7.34 11.95
C GLN A 648 -3.03 7.45 13.18
N THR A 649 -2.45 7.73 14.35
CA THR A 649 -3.11 7.92 15.65
C THR A 649 -3.51 9.38 15.85
N GLY A 650 -4.64 9.79 15.30
CA GLY A 650 -5.24 11.07 15.63
C GLY A 650 -6.31 11.50 14.64
N ARG A 651 -6.90 12.68 14.89
CA ARG A 651 -7.91 13.25 14.00
C ARG A 651 -7.28 13.80 12.74
N LEU A 652 -7.85 13.45 11.58
CA LEU A 652 -7.46 14.01 10.29
C LEU A 652 -8.15 15.36 10.04
N CYS A 653 -7.36 16.42 9.91
CA CYS A 653 -7.83 17.80 9.74
C CYS A 653 -7.13 18.51 8.57
N ARG A 654 -7.84 19.44 7.93
CA ARG A 654 -7.25 20.36 6.94
C ARG A 654 -6.26 21.29 7.62
N LYS A 655 -5.17 21.61 6.93
CA LYS A 655 -4.26 22.68 7.36
C LYS A 655 -4.95 24.02 7.16
N SER A 656 -4.81 24.90 8.15
CA SER A 656 -5.38 26.26 8.17
C SER A 656 -4.69 27.20 7.21
#